data_AF-A0A7J0CB72-F1
#
_entry.id   AF-A0A7J0CB72-F1
#
_cell.length_a   1.000
_cell.length_b   1.000
_cell.length_c   1.000
_cell.angle_alpha   90.00
_cell.angle_beta   90.00
_cell.angle_gamma   90.00
#
_symmetry.space_group_name_H-M   'P 1'
#
loop_
_entity.id
_entity.type
_entity.pdbx_description
1 polymer ?
#
loop_
_entity_poly.entity_id
_entity_poly.type
_entity_poly.pdbx_seq_one_letter_code
_entity_poly.pdbx_strand_id
1 'polypeptide(L)'
;MASRRDELNAYTFAKKRMVAAFLQPSPTGTEEGAPRPLRAVVPSLIVGALILAGFGAWGMFKPTAPKGWDKPGTKVIVGKKSTTRYVVLSTGKGEDRKTLLHPVLNLASARLLLTPQQFGVVQVGDDVLDAGKPPRGPILGIPYAPDRLPEETDAGIPKRWAVCVQPGGKGNTVQKAAFVLAERDRKLTEGRKQLRGGQVLYVQGQDRTRYLVDPSGTRYRVDESTTDNGHLTNALVGSGLPQPVTDDWLATLHDGSPVVFPRIPGTVGAPAHIKGQLSTEENRVGMVLRTRTGNGTQHYVVLEGKVQPVSEFTAWLLINSPQTAPLNLDSEARPVGLQDFVPDGETFAGQGARWPAHKAQQINSPSGGGSRDTICSVLRKVDDRGRTTLSVWAGTQYPATITAGAPAPTSPPAAASSTPRSRAARPARTVRSSWSPTPGCGTRSRRTATATPGAPTSAPATSRAGATAAPSPARRRSGSVTRRPSPPSYRSRGRSSWPRAPGSTPTAPVSPRARNRLVRSGSRTRGRGKMVLYRKTALLTAATAALAALAAPQAAYAHTGTGAPGGLGLDGSGECTFPMKKQFEGRPWPLQRVLLDQLWQDSRGRGVRVAVIDTGVDDANPQLRPAVDTSAGRDLLTGKGDGTADEVGHGTKVAGIIAARPRKGTGFVGLAPEATIIPIRQNDEKNSGKDTTMATAIDHAIAEGADVINISQDTTKPLAATSALGRAVARALARDIVVVASAGNDGMDGRRRTTFPAAFDGVLAVAASDRNNERAAFSQAGTFVGVAAPGVDIISTVPGNGQCADNGTSFSAPYVAGVAALLKAKYPTWTAAQIVARIEQTAVRSITGHDDFVGWGVVDPVRALAGDKDDVPLDAARPDAPPPRAQAPEPAHLAMSETSQERSERYATYALALAAVLVSVVAGTATVVRDVRRRRGLRESAGR
;
A
#
# COMPACT_ATOMS: atom_id res chain seq x y z
N MET A 1 -67.00 29.90 -22.07
CA MET A 1 -65.56 30.14 -21.83
C MET A 1 -65.30 31.62 -22.04
N ALA A 2 -64.59 32.30 -21.12
CA ALA A 2 -64.09 33.65 -21.40
C ALA A 2 -63.01 33.57 -22.48
N SER A 3 -62.85 34.59 -23.33
CA SER A 3 -61.77 34.59 -24.30
C SER A 3 -60.46 34.98 -23.63
N ARG A 4 -59.33 34.57 -24.24
CA ARG A 4 -57.98 34.98 -23.80
C ARG A 4 -57.77 36.50 -23.80
N ARG A 5 -58.63 37.25 -24.50
CA ARG A 5 -58.67 38.72 -24.51
C ARG A 5 -59.36 39.28 -23.26
N ASP A 6 -60.38 38.59 -22.75
CA ASP A 6 -61.12 38.97 -21.54
C ASP A 6 -60.27 38.75 -20.28
N GLU A 7 -59.50 37.66 -20.23
CA GLU A 7 -58.50 37.43 -19.17
C GLU A 7 -57.43 38.53 -19.15
N LEU A 8 -56.92 38.91 -20.33
CA LEU A 8 -55.95 40.00 -20.48
C LEU A 8 -56.53 41.37 -20.09
N ASN A 9 -57.78 41.63 -20.44
CA ASN A 9 -58.51 42.83 -20.02
C ASN A 9 -58.72 42.85 -18.50
N ALA A 10 -59.15 41.73 -17.90
CA ALA A 10 -59.36 41.58 -16.47
C ALA A 10 -58.05 41.76 -15.68
N TYR A 11 -56.95 41.13 -16.13
CA TYR A 11 -55.62 41.32 -15.53
C TYR A 11 -55.14 42.77 -15.64
N THR A 12 -55.34 43.41 -16.80
CA THR A 12 -54.98 44.82 -17.01
C THR A 12 -55.82 45.76 -16.13
N PHE A 13 -57.11 45.47 -15.96
CA PHE A 13 -58.02 46.22 -15.10
C PHE A 13 -57.65 46.06 -13.61
N ALA A 14 -57.37 44.82 -13.16
CA ALA A 14 -56.89 44.54 -11.82
C ALA A 14 -55.56 45.25 -11.52
N LYS A 15 -54.59 45.20 -12.45
CA LYS A 15 -53.31 45.90 -12.33
C LYS A 15 -53.48 47.43 -12.25
N LYS A 16 -54.33 48.02 -13.12
CA LYS A 16 -54.64 49.46 -13.05
C LYS A 16 -55.34 49.85 -11.74
N ARG A 17 -56.29 49.04 -11.26
CA ARG A 17 -56.99 49.29 -9.99
C ARG A 17 -56.08 49.15 -8.77
N MET A 18 -55.13 48.21 -8.79
CA MET A 18 -54.13 48.04 -7.71
C MET A 18 -53.14 49.21 -7.66
N VAL A 19 -52.70 49.73 -8.82
CA VAL A 19 -51.86 50.94 -8.90
C VAL A 19 -52.63 52.18 -8.45
N ALA A 20 -53.90 52.34 -8.86
CA ALA A 20 -54.74 53.45 -8.42
C ALA A 20 -54.98 53.45 -6.91
N ALA A 21 -55.19 52.28 -6.30
CA ALA A 21 -55.35 52.13 -4.85
C ALA A 21 -54.09 52.52 -4.04
N PHE A 22 -52.90 52.45 -4.66
CA PHE A 22 -51.64 52.92 -4.07
C PHE A 22 -51.35 54.42 -4.30
N LEU A 23 -52.17 55.11 -5.10
CA LEU A 23 -51.94 56.49 -5.52
C LEU A 23 -53.09 57.46 -5.18
N GLN A 24 -54.12 57.04 -4.42
CA GLN A 24 -55.13 57.96 -3.90
C GLN A 24 -54.60 58.71 -2.66
N PRO A 25 -54.59 60.06 -2.65
CA PRO A 25 -54.36 60.84 -1.44
C PRO A 25 -55.55 60.70 -0.47
N SER A 26 -55.28 60.76 0.83
CA SER A 26 -56.33 60.73 1.87
C SER A 26 -57.18 62.01 1.84
N PRO A 27 -58.52 61.95 1.66
CA PRO A 27 -59.35 63.13 1.46
C PRO A 27 -59.83 63.79 2.78
N THR A 28 -58.93 64.02 3.74
CA THR A 28 -59.25 64.74 5.00
C THR A 28 -58.04 65.45 5.63
N GLY A 29 -58.17 66.78 5.83
CA GLY A 29 -57.61 67.46 7.01
C GLY A 29 -56.18 68.02 6.95
N THR A 30 -56.05 69.24 6.40
CA THR A 30 -55.20 70.37 6.88
C THR A 30 -53.74 70.13 7.31
N GLU A 31 -52.81 70.87 6.70
CA GLU A 31 -51.48 71.11 7.26
C GLU A 31 -51.54 72.01 8.50
N GLU A 32 -50.99 71.54 9.64
CA GLU A 32 -50.04 72.31 10.46
C GLU A 32 -49.43 71.41 11.56
N GLY A 33 -48.12 71.57 11.82
CA GLY A 33 -47.38 70.77 12.80
C GLY A 33 -46.44 69.71 12.18
N ALA A 34 -45.18 70.09 11.98
CA ALA A 34 -44.16 69.27 11.33
C ALA A 34 -43.97 67.87 11.98
N PRO A 35 -44.28 66.77 11.26
CA PRO A 35 -44.08 65.42 11.79
C PRO A 35 -42.59 65.11 11.90
N ARG A 36 -42.10 64.84 13.11
CA ARG A 36 -40.70 64.45 13.35
C ARG A 36 -40.29 63.29 12.43
N PRO A 37 -39.12 63.33 11.75
CA PRO A 37 -38.74 62.39 10.67
C PRO A 37 -38.69 60.91 11.10
N LEU A 38 -38.64 60.65 12.41
CA LEU A 38 -38.71 59.34 13.04
C LEU A 38 -39.88 58.46 12.55
N ARG A 39 -41.07 59.02 12.26
CA ARG A 39 -42.26 58.19 11.96
C ARG A 39 -42.24 57.48 10.60
N ALA A 40 -41.53 58.03 9.60
CA ALA A 40 -41.31 57.34 8.31
C ALA A 40 -40.03 56.49 8.35
N VAL A 41 -38.99 56.96 9.04
CA VAL A 41 -37.68 56.29 9.08
C VAL A 41 -37.70 54.99 9.91
N VAL A 42 -38.45 54.94 11.01
CA VAL A 42 -38.46 53.75 11.89
C VAL A 42 -39.00 52.48 11.20
N PRO A 43 -40.17 52.48 10.51
CA PRO A 43 -40.63 51.30 9.78
C PRO A 43 -39.64 50.82 8.71
N SER A 44 -39.06 51.74 7.93
CA SER A 44 -38.06 51.42 6.91
C SER A 44 -36.76 50.88 7.50
N LEU A 45 -36.30 51.41 8.63
CA LEU A 45 -35.16 50.86 9.37
C LEU A 45 -35.46 49.47 9.96
N ILE A 46 -36.67 49.22 10.45
CA ILE A 46 -37.07 47.91 10.96
C ILE A 46 -37.10 46.88 9.82
N VAL A 47 -37.70 47.20 8.68
CA VAL A 47 -37.70 46.30 7.50
C VAL A 47 -36.27 46.11 6.98
N GLY A 48 -35.46 47.16 6.88
CA GLY A 48 -34.05 47.07 6.50
C GLY A 48 -33.22 46.21 7.47
N ALA A 49 -33.45 46.36 8.77
CA ALA A 49 -32.80 45.56 9.82
C ALA A 49 -33.26 44.10 9.82
N LEU A 50 -34.53 43.82 9.54
CA LEU A 50 -35.06 42.46 9.40
C LEU A 50 -34.54 41.77 8.13
N ILE A 51 -34.37 42.51 7.03
CA ILE A 51 -33.72 42.01 5.82
C ILE A 51 -32.22 41.75 6.08
N LEU A 52 -31.52 42.66 6.75
CA LEU A 52 -30.13 42.47 7.18
C LEU A 52 -29.97 41.30 8.16
N ALA A 53 -30.90 41.10 9.09
CA ALA A 53 -30.92 39.96 9.99
C ALA A 53 -31.21 38.65 9.25
N GLY A 54 -32.11 38.67 8.27
CA GLY A 54 -32.41 37.53 7.39
C GLY A 54 -31.19 37.12 6.54
N PHE A 55 -30.54 38.06 5.87
CA PHE A 55 -29.30 37.81 5.12
C PHE A 55 -28.11 37.47 6.04
N GLY A 56 -28.04 38.04 7.24
CA GLY A 56 -27.03 37.71 8.25
C GLY A 56 -27.17 36.28 8.76
N ALA A 57 -28.39 35.86 9.09
CA ALA A 57 -28.71 34.48 9.45
C ALA A 57 -28.43 33.52 8.28
N TRP A 58 -28.88 33.85 7.07
CA TRP A 58 -28.60 33.06 5.87
C TRP A 58 -27.09 32.93 5.58
N GLY A 59 -26.32 33.98 5.85
CA GLY A 59 -24.85 33.97 5.80
C GLY A 59 -24.21 33.07 6.86
N MET A 60 -24.77 33.03 8.07
CA MET A 60 -24.33 32.14 9.16
C MET A 60 -24.65 30.66 8.92
N PHE A 61 -25.70 30.34 8.16
CA PHE A 61 -26.10 28.95 7.88
C PHE A 61 -25.42 28.32 6.66
N LYS A 62 -24.60 29.06 5.90
CA LYS A 62 -23.71 28.44 4.89
C LYS A 62 -22.56 27.71 5.60
N PRO A 63 -22.25 26.44 5.26
CA PRO A 63 -21.20 25.67 5.94
C PRO A 63 -19.80 26.20 5.59
N THR A 64 -19.33 27.21 6.33
CA THR A 64 -17.97 27.74 6.16
C THR A 64 -16.94 26.76 6.72
N ALA A 65 -15.96 26.38 5.90
CA ALA A 65 -14.86 25.52 6.31
C ALA A 65 -13.97 26.20 7.38
N PRO A 66 -13.28 25.44 8.27
CA PRO A 66 -12.45 25.99 9.32
C PRO A 66 -11.36 26.93 8.79
N LYS A 67 -11.13 28.07 9.46
CA LYS A 67 -10.17 29.09 8.98
C LYS A 67 -8.78 28.49 8.69
N GLY A 68 -8.30 28.70 7.47
CA GLY A 68 -7.04 28.15 7.00
C GLY A 68 -7.02 26.61 6.95
N TRP A 69 -8.08 25.98 6.46
CA TRP A 69 -8.09 24.55 6.08
C TRP A 69 -7.28 24.31 4.80
N ASP A 70 -7.27 25.31 3.93
CA ASP A 70 -6.70 25.41 2.59
C ASP A 70 -5.21 25.82 2.56
N LYS A 71 -4.55 25.95 3.73
CA LYS A 71 -3.15 26.40 3.82
C LYS A 71 -2.18 25.29 3.40
N PRO A 72 -1.34 25.48 2.35
CA PRO A 72 -0.42 24.46 1.86
C PRO A 72 0.54 23.93 2.92
N GLY A 73 0.72 22.61 2.98
CA GLY A 73 1.71 21.95 3.85
C GLY A 73 1.38 21.97 5.36
N THR A 74 0.16 22.36 5.75
CA THR A 74 -0.21 22.56 7.17
C THR A 74 -1.09 21.46 7.79
N LYS A 75 -2.08 20.92 7.07
CA LYS A 75 -3.16 20.09 7.67
C LYS A 75 -3.52 18.88 6.83
N VAL A 76 -4.00 17.83 7.51
CA VAL A 76 -4.77 16.74 6.89
C VAL A 76 -6.23 17.16 6.88
N ILE A 77 -6.84 17.18 5.72
CA ILE A 77 -8.25 17.51 5.51
C ILE A 77 -9.03 16.20 5.37
N VAL A 78 -10.18 16.08 6.03
CA VAL A 78 -11.06 14.91 5.93
C VAL A 78 -12.46 15.37 5.52
N GLY A 79 -12.99 14.81 4.44
CA GLY A 79 -14.37 15.04 4.02
C GLY A 79 -15.36 14.46 5.02
N LYS A 80 -16.31 15.27 5.50
CA LYS A 80 -17.26 14.90 6.58
C LYS A 80 -18.16 13.70 6.23
N LYS A 81 -18.47 13.49 4.96
CA LYS A 81 -19.36 12.42 4.45
C LYS A 81 -18.58 11.35 3.69
N SER A 82 -17.61 11.74 2.86
CA SER A 82 -16.79 10.78 2.10
C SER A 82 -15.78 10.04 2.98
N THR A 83 -15.33 10.66 4.09
CA THR A 83 -14.12 10.30 4.86
C THR A 83 -12.82 10.33 4.04
N THR A 84 -12.88 10.76 2.78
CA THR A 84 -11.70 10.89 1.91
C THR A 84 -10.75 11.93 2.50
N ARG A 85 -9.46 11.60 2.48
CA ARG A 85 -8.41 12.40 3.08
C ARG A 85 -7.67 13.17 2.00
N TYR A 86 -7.33 14.42 2.30
CA TYR A 86 -6.63 15.30 1.39
C TYR A 86 -5.52 16.06 2.12
N VAL A 87 -4.51 16.49 1.36
CA VAL A 87 -3.55 17.54 1.76
C VAL A 87 -3.59 18.64 0.71
N VAL A 88 -3.44 19.90 1.15
CA VAL A 88 -3.20 21.00 0.20
C VAL A 88 -1.70 21.23 0.08
N LEU A 89 -1.22 21.34 -1.15
CA LEU A 89 0.20 21.56 -1.47
C LEU A 89 0.33 22.68 -2.51
N SER A 90 1.51 23.29 -2.59
CA SER A 90 1.87 24.18 -3.71
C SER A 90 2.78 23.42 -4.67
N THR A 91 2.37 23.31 -5.93
CA THR A 91 2.98 22.47 -6.95
C THR A 91 3.36 23.34 -8.15
N GLY A 92 4.63 23.29 -8.57
CA GLY A 92 5.20 24.16 -9.61
C GLY A 92 6.40 24.98 -9.12
N LYS A 93 7.04 25.72 -10.04
CA LYS A 93 8.17 26.63 -9.78
C LYS A 93 7.82 28.04 -10.27
N GLY A 94 8.43 29.07 -9.69
CA GLY A 94 8.21 30.46 -10.12
C GLY A 94 6.73 30.86 -10.14
N GLU A 95 6.31 31.47 -11.25
CA GLU A 95 4.94 31.94 -11.47
C GLU A 95 3.93 30.80 -11.71
N ASP A 96 4.37 29.62 -12.15
CA ASP A 96 3.53 28.43 -12.36
C ASP A 96 3.08 27.72 -11.07
N ARG A 97 3.45 28.25 -9.89
CA ARG A 97 3.20 27.63 -8.58
C ARG A 97 1.72 27.66 -8.20
N LYS A 98 0.99 26.58 -8.52
CA LYS A 98 -0.44 26.41 -8.25
C LYS A 98 -0.66 25.73 -6.90
N THR A 99 -1.68 26.16 -6.16
CA THR A 99 -2.11 25.49 -4.92
C THR A 99 -3.19 24.48 -5.24
N LEU A 100 -2.97 23.21 -4.89
CA LEU A 100 -3.80 22.07 -5.28
C LEU A 100 -4.29 21.26 -4.07
N LEU A 101 -5.52 20.76 -4.14
CA LEU A 101 -6.10 19.80 -3.19
C LEU A 101 -5.79 18.36 -3.66
N HIS A 102 -4.81 17.71 -3.06
CA HIS A 102 -4.41 16.34 -3.40
C HIS A 102 -5.10 15.33 -2.48
N PRO A 103 -5.87 14.34 -3.00
CA PRO A 103 -6.29 13.20 -2.20
C PRO A 103 -5.07 12.39 -1.75
N VAL A 104 -5.13 11.75 -0.57
CA VAL A 104 -4.01 10.95 -0.02
C VAL A 104 -4.46 9.54 0.38
N LEU A 105 -3.71 8.53 -0.09
CA LEU A 105 -4.02 7.11 0.10
C LEU A 105 -4.10 6.71 1.59
N ASN A 106 -3.18 7.23 2.41
CA ASN A 106 -3.09 6.91 3.83
C ASN A 106 -2.52 8.06 4.66
N LEU A 107 -2.76 8.03 5.97
CA LEU A 107 -2.34 9.07 6.90
C LEU A 107 -0.81 9.18 7.05
N ALA A 108 -0.07 8.06 6.87
CA ALA A 108 1.40 8.08 6.84
C ALA A 108 1.92 8.94 5.69
N SER A 109 1.40 8.73 4.47
CA SER A 109 1.71 9.55 3.30
C SER A 109 1.34 11.02 3.52
N ALA A 110 0.18 11.27 4.14
CA ALA A 110 -0.24 12.63 4.49
C ALA A 110 0.77 13.31 5.43
N ARG A 111 1.26 12.63 6.48
CA ARG A 111 2.28 13.20 7.38
C ARG A 111 3.61 13.48 6.70
N LEU A 112 4.04 12.65 5.74
CA LEU A 112 5.29 12.87 5.00
C LEU A 112 5.24 14.10 4.08
N LEU A 113 4.04 14.55 3.70
CA LEU A 113 3.79 15.71 2.84
C LEU A 113 3.50 17.01 3.64
N LEU A 114 3.49 16.95 4.97
CA LEU A 114 3.11 18.06 5.85
C LEU A 114 4.27 18.46 6.79
N THR A 115 4.24 19.70 7.25
CA THR A 115 5.24 20.22 8.21
C THR A 115 5.06 19.53 9.57
N PRO A 116 6.06 18.79 10.11
CA PRO A 116 5.86 17.95 11.30
C PRO A 116 5.32 18.70 12.53
N GLN A 117 5.75 19.95 12.73
CA GLN A 117 5.38 20.80 13.86
C GLN A 117 3.98 21.44 13.73
N GLN A 118 3.25 21.19 12.62
CA GLN A 118 1.94 21.80 12.35
C GLN A 118 0.81 20.76 12.21
N PHE A 119 1.08 19.47 12.45
CA PHE A 119 0.13 18.39 12.24
C PHE A 119 -1.21 18.62 12.95
N GLY A 120 -2.24 18.92 12.16
CA GLY A 120 -3.63 18.99 12.60
C GLY A 120 -4.55 18.34 11.58
N VAL A 121 -5.53 17.58 12.07
CA VAL A 121 -6.60 17.01 11.25
C VAL A 121 -7.81 17.94 11.31
N VAL A 122 -8.38 18.33 10.17
CA VAL A 122 -9.59 19.15 10.10
C VAL A 122 -10.66 18.48 9.25
N GLN A 123 -11.89 18.46 9.77
CA GLN A 123 -13.06 18.03 9.01
C GLN A 123 -13.65 19.19 8.20
N VAL A 124 -13.81 18.99 6.90
CA VAL A 124 -14.38 19.96 5.95
C VAL A 124 -15.61 19.36 5.29
N GLY A 125 -16.63 20.17 5.02
CA GLY A 125 -17.80 19.72 4.27
C GLY A 125 -17.39 19.35 2.85
N ASP A 126 -17.81 18.18 2.38
CA ASP A 126 -17.46 17.66 1.05
C ASP A 126 -17.96 18.62 -0.05
N ASP A 127 -19.08 19.32 0.19
CA ASP A 127 -19.60 20.42 -0.62
C ASP A 127 -18.64 21.60 -0.79
N VAL A 128 -17.69 21.80 0.14
CA VAL A 128 -16.61 22.80 0.04
C VAL A 128 -15.37 22.22 -0.65
N LEU A 129 -15.11 20.91 -0.51
CA LEU A 129 -14.01 20.21 -1.19
C LEU A 129 -14.29 20.01 -2.69
N ASP A 130 -15.57 19.86 -3.03
CA ASP A 130 -16.06 19.65 -4.39
C ASP A 130 -16.33 20.96 -5.14
N ALA A 131 -16.30 22.11 -4.44
CA ALA A 131 -16.41 23.45 -5.02
C ALA A 131 -15.19 23.89 -5.87
N GLY A 132 -14.23 22.99 -6.10
CA GLY A 132 -13.09 23.19 -7.01
C GLY A 132 -12.05 24.22 -6.55
N LYS A 133 -12.05 24.62 -5.27
CA LYS A 133 -11.17 25.65 -4.71
C LYS A 133 -10.57 25.24 -3.35
N PRO A 134 -9.26 24.95 -3.26
CA PRO A 134 -8.29 24.88 -4.36
C PRO A 134 -8.59 23.73 -5.35
N PRO A 135 -8.21 23.84 -6.63
CA PRO A 135 -8.47 22.81 -7.64
C PRO A 135 -7.77 21.49 -7.29
N ARG A 136 -8.36 20.37 -7.69
CA ARG A 136 -7.85 19.03 -7.34
C ARG A 136 -6.54 18.71 -8.05
N GLY A 137 -5.62 18.07 -7.32
CA GLY A 137 -4.42 17.44 -7.85
C GLY A 137 -4.54 15.91 -7.91
N PRO A 138 -3.56 15.21 -8.52
CA PRO A 138 -3.50 13.74 -8.51
C PRO A 138 -3.44 13.18 -7.09
N ILE A 139 -3.92 11.94 -6.92
CA ILE A 139 -3.83 11.19 -5.66
C ILE A 139 -2.35 10.96 -5.31
N LEU A 140 -1.98 11.18 -4.04
CA LEU A 140 -0.62 11.00 -3.54
C LEU A 140 -0.56 9.89 -2.48
N GLY A 141 0.48 9.07 -2.52
CA GLY A 141 0.85 8.24 -1.38
C GLY A 141 1.79 7.09 -1.70
N ILE A 142 2.28 6.49 -0.62
CA ILE A 142 3.01 5.22 -0.62
C ILE A 142 1.95 4.12 -0.42
N PRO A 143 1.71 3.22 -1.39
CA PRO A 143 0.83 2.06 -1.20
C PRO A 143 1.25 1.22 0.01
N TYR A 144 0.33 0.48 0.62
CA TYR A 144 0.55 -0.35 1.81
C TYR A 144 1.03 0.37 3.09
N ALA A 145 1.30 1.69 3.06
CA ALA A 145 1.74 2.43 4.24
C ALA A 145 0.59 2.62 5.27
N PRO A 146 0.84 2.43 6.58
CA PRO A 146 -0.23 2.27 7.56
C PRO A 146 -0.96 3.58 7.88
N ASP A 147 -2.29 3.47 8.01
CA ASP A 147 -3.13 4.60 8.45
C ASP A 147 -2.92 4.97 9.93
N ARG A 148 -2.62 3.98 10.77
CA ARG A 148 -2.09 4.24 12.11
C ARG A 148 -0.58 4.28 12.03
N LEU A 149 -0.02 5.49 11.98
CA LEU A 149 1.37 5.68 12.40
C LEU A 149 1.51 5.25 13.87
N PRO A 150 2.61 4.59 14.25
CA PRO A 150 2.83 4.16 15.63
C PRO A 150 2.79 5.35 16.59
N GLU A 151 2.39 5.10 17.84
CA GLU A 151 2.54 6.06 18.92
C GLU A 151 4.03 6.39 19.12
N GLU A 152 4.36 7.52 19.74
CA GLU A 152 5.77 7.92 19.95
C GLU A 152 6.57 6.86 20.74
N THR A 153 5.92 6.20 21.70
CA THR A 153 6.43 5.04 22.43
C THR A 153 6.72 3.85 21.52
N ASP A 154 5.80 3.50 20.60
CA ASP A 154 5.96 2.39 19.67
C ASP A 154 7.00 2.65 18.58
N ALA A 155 7.13 3.91 18.16
CA ALA A 155 8.12 4.39 17.20
C ALA A 155 9.53 4.39 17.81
N GLY A 156 9.65 4.74 19.10
CA GLY A 156 10.91 4.74 19.85
C GLY A 156 11.49 3.34 20.14
N ILE A 157 10.67 2.27 20.11
CA ILE A 157 11.16 0.90 20.29
C ILE A 157 12.09 0.49 19.13
N PRO A 158 13.38 0.17 19.37
CA PRO A 158 14.32 -0.16 18.30
C PRO A 158 13.94 -1.43 17.53
N LYS A 159 13.42 -1.24 16.30
CA LYS A 159 13.15 -2.33 15.35
C LYS A 159 14.45 -2.73 14.63
N ARG A 160 14.52 -3.98 14.17
CA ARG A 160 15.64 -4.47 13.36
C ARG A 160 15.22 -4.56 11.90
N TRP A 161 15.98 -3.93 11.01
CA TRP A 161 15.75 -4.04 9.57
C TRP A 161 16.58 -5.18 8.98
N ALA A 162 15.98 -5.97 8.10
CA ALA A 162 16.68 -6.95 7.28
C ALA A 162 16.26 -6.78 5.81
N VAL A 163 17.22 -6.43 4.94
CA VAL A 163 17.01 -6.30 3.50
C VAL A 163 17.59 -7.54 2.83
N CYS A 164 16.73 -8.32 2.21
CA CYS A 164 17.02 -9.66 1.72
C CYS A 164 16.84 -9.75 0.20
N VAL A 165 17.65 -10.60 -0.42
CA VAL A 165 17.52 -11.00 -1.83
C VAL A 165 17.67 -12.51 -1.99
N GLN A 166 16.99 -13.08 -2.98
CA GLN A 166 17.14 -14.49 -3.38
C GLN A 166 17.04 -14.61 -4.92
N PRO A 167 17.62 -15.66 -5.53
CA PRO A 167 17.40 -15.95 -6.94
C PRO A 167 15.92 -16.22 -7.24
N GLY A 168 15.41 -15.67 -8.34
CA GLY A 168 14.09 -16.01 -8.88
C GLY A 168 14.13 -17.35 -9.64
N GLY A 169 12.98 -18.01 -9.78
CA GLY A 169 12.84 -19.38 -10.32
C GLY A 169 13.25 -19.63 -11.78
N LYS A 170 13.97 -18.71 -12.43
CA LYS A 170 14.65 -18.90 -13.73
C LYS A 170 16.12 -18.41 -13.72
N GLY A 171 16.71 -18.20 -12.54
CA GLY A 171 18.11 -17.76 -12.33
C GLY A 171 18.39 -16.28 -12.68
N ASN A 172 17.77 -15.76 -13.74
CA ASN A 172 18.07 -14.44 -14.32
C ASN A 172 17.33 -13.25 -13.68
N THR A 173 16.59 -13.47 -12.59
CA THR A 173 15.88 -12.41 -11.85
C THR A 173 16.22 -12.48 -10.37
N VAL A 174 16.29 -11.33 -9.71
CA VAL A 174 16.55 -11.24 -8.26
C VAL A 174 15.27 -10.79 -7.57
N GLN A 175 14.75 -11.62 -6.66
CA GLN A 175 13.63 -11.26 -5.80
C GLN A 175 14.16 -10.47 -4.60
N LYS A 176 13.41 -9.45 -4.17
CA LYS A 176 13.75 -8.57 -3.04
C LYS A 176 12.70 -8.71 -1.94
N ALA A 177 13.12 -8.53 -0.68
CA ALA A 177 12.22 -8.36 0.46
C ALA A 177 12.87 -7.48 1.54
N ALA A 178 12.05 -6.74 2.29
CA ALA A 178 12.49 -5.97 3.45
C ALA A 178 11.62 -6.29 4.66
N PHE A 179 12.26 -6.63 5.79
CA PHE A 179 11.58 -7.02 7.02
C PHE A 179 11.90 -6.04 8.14
N VAL A 180 10.86 -5.55 8.82
CA VAL A 180 10.97 -4.72 10.03
C VAL A 180 10.61 -5.57 11.24
N LEU A 181 11.63 -6.17 11.87
CA LEU A 181 11.47 -7.15 12.94
C LEU A 181 11.35 -6.46 14.31
N ALA A 182 10.28 -6.79 15.04
CA ALA A 182 10.15 -6.43 16.44
C ALA A 182 11.10 -7.26 17.33
N GLU A 183 11.23 -6.90 18.61
CA GLU A 183 12.20 -7.52 19.52
C GLU A 183 12.08 -9.05 19.63
N ARG A 184 10.85 -9.56 19.78
CA ARG A 184 10.50 -11.00 19.80
C ARG A 184 10.90 -11.74 18.51
N ASP A 185 11.02 -11.02 17.39
CA ASP A 185 11.25 -11.53 16.04
C ASP A 185 12.72 -11.39 15.59
N ARG A 186 13.55 -10.66 16.36
CA ARG A 186 14.99 -10.46 16.10
C ARG A 186 15.73 -11.79 15.83
N LYS A 187 15.39 -12.83 16.58
CA LYS A 187 15.96 -14.20 16.49
C LYS A 187 15.92 -14.83 15.08
N LEU A 188 14.98 -14.41 14.22
CA LEU A 188 14.86 -14.88 12.84
C LEU A 188 16.11 -14.55 11.99
N THR A 189 16.84 -13.49 12.38
CA THR A 189 18.07 -13.03 11.71
C THR A 189 19.35 -13.40 12.49
N GLU A 190 19.29 -14.45 13.32
CA GLU A 190 20.36 -14.83 14.25
C GLU A 190 20.68 -16.33 14.20
N GLY A 191 21.48 -16.82 15.16
CA GLY A 191 21.86 -18.22 15.28
C GLY A 191 22.73 -18.71 14.12
N ARG A 192 22.51 -19.97 13.71
CA ARG A 192 23.30 -20.67 12.67
C ARG A 192 23.17 -20.07 11.26
N LYS A 193 22.13 -19.26 10.99
CA LYS A 193 21.92 -18.60 9.69
C LYS A 193 22.60 -17.23 9.58
N GLN A 194 23.10 -16.65 10.68
CA GLN A 194 24.00 -15.49 10.65
C GLN A 194 25.43 -15.94 10.27
N LEU A 195 26.14 -15.16 9.45
CA LEU A 195 27.55 -15.45 9.09
C LEU A 195 28.49 -15.19 10.29
N ARG A 196 29.58 -15.95 10.38
CA ARG A 196 30.61 -15.85 11.45
C ARG A 196 32.00 -16.26 10.95
N GLY A 197 33.06 -15.72 11.56
CA GLY A 197 34.46 -16.08 11.24
C GLY A 197 34.82 -15.76 9.78
N GLY A 198 35.44 -16.72 9.09
CA GLY A 198 35.77 -16.62 7.66
C GLY A 198 34.60 -16.76 6.68
N GLN A 199 33.36 -16.97 7.15
CA GLN A 199 32.20 -17.13 6.26
C GLN A 199 31.92 -15.83 5.49
N VAL A 200 31.89 -15.91 4.16
CA VAL A 200 31.56 -14.80 3.26
C VAL A 200 30.42 -15.17 2.30
N LEU A 201 29.80 -14.15 1.74
CA LEU A 201 29.02 -14.25 0.51
C LEU A 201 29.90 -13.89 -0.68
N TYR A 202 29.72 -14.57 -1.81
CA TYR A 202 30.25 -14.14 -3.11
C TYR A 202 29.07 -13.75 -4.01
N VAL A 203 29.09 -12.51 -4.48
CA VAL A 203 27.95 -11.88 -5.16
C VAL A 203 28.38 -11.04 -6.35
N GLN A 204 27.44 -10.78 -7.26
CA GLN A 204 27.66 -9.97 -8.47
C GLN A 204 26.56 -8.90 -8.63
N GLY A 205 26.97 -7.64 -8.78
CA GLY A 205 26.09 -6.50 -9.05
C GLY A 205 25.55 -6.49 -10.47
N GLN A 206 24.64 -5.55 -10.77
CA GLN A 206 24.00 -5.46 -12.09
C GLN A 206 24.97 -4.98 -13.19
N ASP A 207 26.01 -4.25 -12.79
CA ASP A 207 27.18 -3.86 -13.58
C ASP A 207 28.16 -5.02 -13.89
N ARG A 208 27.87 -6.22 -13.37
CA ARG A 208 28.73 -7.42 -13.35
C ARG A 208 29.95 -7.33 -12.42
N THR A 209 30.14 -6.26 -11.64
CA THR A 209 31.21 -6.18 -10.64
C THR A 209 30.97 -7.22 -9.55
N ARG A 210 32.04 -7.91 -9.16
CA ARG A 210 32.00 -9.02 -8.19
C ARG A 210 32.47 -8.54 -6.83
N TYR A 211 31.83 -9.04 -5.78
CA TYR A 211 32.10 -8.65 -4.40
C TYR A 211 32.16 -9.87 -3.48
N LEU A 212 33.06 -9.82 -2.51
CA LEU A 212 32.92 -10.58 -1.27
C LEU A 212 32.15 -9.74 -0.24
N VAL A 213 31.34 -10.39 0.60
CA VAL A 213 30.67 -9.74 1.74
C VAL A 213 30.93 -10.56 3.01
N ASP A 214 31.46 -9.92 4.05
CA ASP A 214 31.86 -10.57 5.30
C ASP A 214 30.73 -10.64 6.36
N PRO A 215 30.96 -11.25 7.54
CA PRO A 215 29.97 -11.27 8.62
C PRO A 215 29.57 -9.89 9.15
N SER A 216 30.44 -8.88 9.04
CA SER A 216 30.19 -7.53 9.57
C SER A 216 29.22 -6.71 8.72
N GLY A 217 29.00 -7.10 7.46
CA GLY A 217 28.21 -6.33 6.50
C GLY A 217 29.05 -5.40 5.62
N THR A 218 30.34 -5.68 5.49
CA THR A 218 31.25 -4.96 4.59
C THR A 218 31.35 -5.70 3.25
N ARG A 219 31.15 -4.98 2.13
CA ARG A 219 31.40 -5.45 0.77
C ARG A 219 32.81 -5.06 0.32
N TYR A 220 33.51 -5.95 -0.36
CA TYR A 220 34.84 -5.72 -0.90
C TYR A 220 34.82 -6.07 -2.39
N ARG A 221 35.15 -5.13 -3.28
CA ARG A 221 35.25 -5.38 -4.73
C ARG A 221 36.34 -6.42 -4.97
N VAL A 222 36.05 -7.49 -5.71
CA VAL A 222 37.06 -8.39 -6.24
C VAL A 222 37.62 -7.75 -7.51
N ASP A 223 38.88 -7.34 -7.44
CA ASP A 223 39.53 -6.48 -8.44
C ASP A 223 40.62 -7.29 -9.14
N GLU A 224 40.19 -8.14 -10.07
CA GLU A 224 41.04 -9.12 -10.76
C GLU A 224 41.66 -8.49 -12.00
N SER A 225 42.99 -8.43 -12.06
CA SER A 225 43.70 -7.90 -13.23
C SER A 225 43.55 -8.84 -14.42
N THR A 226 43.63 -8.31 -15.64
CA THR A 226 43.71 -9.12 -16.86
C THR A 226 44.96 -10.01 -16.89
N THR A 227 45.99 -9.69 -16.09
CA THR A 227 47.17 -10.53 -15.87
C THR A 227 46.92 -11.71 -14.92
N ASP A 228 45.87 -11.66 -14.10
CA ASP A 228 45.66 -12.61 -13.01
C ASP A 228 44.95 -13.88 -13.46
N ASN A 229 44.41 -13.93 -14.70
CA ASN A 229 43.88 -15.14 -15.35
C ASN A 229 42.90 -15.99 -14.52
N GLY A 230 42.15 -15.39 -13.59
CA GLY A 230 41.25 -16.11 -12.68
C GLY A 230 41.89 -16.62 -11.38
N HIS A 231 43.21 -16.44 -11.17
CA HIS A 231 43.91 -16.86 -9.96
C HIS A 231 43.38 -16.17 -8.70
N LEU A 232 43.01 -14.88 -8.77
CA LEU A 232 42.45 -14.17 -7.62
C LEU A 232 41.07 -14.75 -7.25
N THR A 233 40.22 -15.01 -8.24
CA THR A 233 38.92 -15.66 -8.04
C THR A 233 39.08 -17.07 -7.47
N ASN A 234 39.96 -17.89 -8.07
CA ASN A 234 40.18 -19.25 -7.62
C ASN A 234 40.81 -19.31 -6.22
N ALA A 235 41.68 -18.36 -5.86
CA ALA A 235 42.10 -18.19 -4.48
C ALA A 235 40.89 -17.86 -3.60
N LEU A 236 40.13 -16.81 -3.91
CA LEU A 236 39.07 -16.28 -3.05
C LEU A 236 37.88 -17.23 -2.82
N VAL A 237 37.50 -18.04 -3.81
CA VAL A 237 36.29 -18.88 -3.78
C VAL A 237 36.42 -20.25 -4.45
N GLY A 238 37.58 -20.59 -5.02
CA GLY A 238 37.75 -21.80 -5.83
C GLY A 238 36.83 -21.78 -7.06
N SER A 239 36.12 -22.89 -7.27
CA SER A 239 35.08 -23.03 -8.31
C SER A 239 33.71 -22.41 -7.94
N GLY A 240 33.64 -21.63 -6.86
CA GLY A 240 32.43 -20.96 -6.42
C GLY A 240 31.90 -19.95 -7.45
N LEU A 241 30.62 -20.05 -7.80
CA LEU A 241 29.95 -19.09 -8.68
C LEU A 241 29.39 -17.91 -7.85
N PRO A 242 29.47 -16.66 -8.36
CA PRO A 242 28.89 -15.52 -7.68
C PRO A 242 27.37 -15.54 -7.82
N GLN A 243 26.67 -15.12 -6.76
CA GLN A 243 25.22 -14.97 -6.80
C GLN A 243 24.81 -13.59 -7.35
N PRO A 244 23.91 -13.50 -8.35
CA PRO A 244 23.35 -12.22 -8.78
C PRO A 244 22.59 -11.50 -7.65
N VAL A 245 22.88 -10.22 -7.47
CA VAL A 245 22.20 -9.33 -6.52
C VAL A 245 21.81 -8.01 -7.19
N THR A 246 21.03 -7.18 -6.49
CA THR A 246 20.67 -5.84 -6.97
C THR A 246 21.48 -4.77 -6.26
N ASP A 247 21.80 -3.69 -6.98
CA ASP A 247 22.66 -2.62 -6.49
C ASP A 247 22.08 -1.93 -5.23
N ASP A 248 20.75 -1.84 -5.09
CA ASP A 248 20.06 -1.39 -3.86
C ASP A 248 20.48 -2.20 -2.61
N TRP A 249 20.65 -3.52 -2.76
CA TRP A 249 21.04 -4.41 -1.68
C TRP A 249 22.53 -4.26 -1.38
N LEU A 250 23.37 -4.14 -2.42
CA LEU A 250 24.78 -3.81 -2.26
C LEU A 250 24.97 -2.46 -1.56
N ALA A 251 24.08 -1.48 -1.78
CA ALA A 251 24.12 -0.16 -1.12
C ALA A 251 23.71 -0.20 0.36
N THR A 252 23.21 -1.32 0.88
CA THR A 252 22.97 -1.51 2.33
C THR A 252 24.21 -1.94 3.12
N LEU A 253 25.34 -2.17 2.44
CA LEU A 253 26.58 -2.69 2.99
C LEU A 253 27.64 -1.58 3.12
N HIS A 254 28.61 -1.77 4.01
CA HIS A 254 29.76 -0.86 4.13
C HIS A 254 30.77 -1.12 3.02
N ASP A 255 31.37 -0.08 2.43
CA ASP A 255 32.46 -0.24 1.47
C ASP A 255 33.78 -0.56 2.16
N GLY A 256 34.38 -1.72 1.89
CA GLY A 256 35.76 -2.07 2.23
C GLY A 256 36.78 -1.58 1.20
N SER A 257 38.04 -1.98 1.36
CA SER A 257 39.08 -1.81 0.33
C SER A 257 38.90 -2.88 -0.77
N PRO A 258 39.14 -2.57 -2.06
CA PRO A 258 39.18 -3.59 -3.11
C PRO A 258 40.18 -4.69 -2.79
N VAL A 259 39.83 -5.94 -3.09
CA VAL A 259 40.70 -7.11 -2.91
C VAL A 259 41.48 -7.32 -4.20
N VAL A 260 42.81 -7.37 -4.04
CA VAL A 260 43.83 -7.65 -5.05
C VAL A 260 44.86 -8.59 -4.43
N PHE A 261 45.73 -9.21 -5.23
CA PHE A 261 46.92 -9.82 -4.65
C PHE A 261 47.83 -8.75 -4.01
N PRO A 262 48.26 -8.90 -2.75
CA PRO A 262 49.17 -7.95 -2.11
C PRO A 262 50.52 -7.95 -2.81
N ARG A 263 51.10 -6.78 -3.13
CA ARG A 263 52.44 -6.72 -3.74
C ARG A 263 53.51 -6.89 -2.66
N ILE A 264 54.39 -7.87 -2.82
CA ILE A 264 55.59 -8.01 -1.98
C ILE A 264 56.69 -7.08 -2.54
N PRO A 265 57.31 -6.21 -1.72
CA PRO A 265 58.49 -5.45 -2.14
C PRO A 265 59.75 -6.33 -2.18
N GLY A 266 60.63 -6.05 -3.14
CA GLY A 266 61.86 -6.83 -3.37
C GLY A 266 61.65 -8.05 -4.29
N THR A 267 62.69 -8.85 -4.44
CA THR A 267 62.67 -10.04 -5.31
C THR A 267 62.20 -11.26 -4.53
N VAL A 268 60.97 -11.72 -4.78
CA VAL A 268 60.41 -12.92 -4.14
C VAL A 268 61.30 -14.13 -4.41
N GLY A 269 61.61 -14.90 -3.36
CA GLY A 269 62.54 -16.04 -3.42
C GLY A 269 64.00 -15.71 -3.11
N ALA A 270 64.41 -14.43 -3.13
CA ALA A 270 65.75 -14.03 -2.70
C ALA A 270 65.92 -14.20 -1.17
N PRO A 271 67.16 -14.34 -0.65
CA PRO A 271 67.42 -14.33 0.80
C PRO A 271 66.87 -13.06 1.46
N ALA A 272 66.18 -13.21 2.59
CA ALA A 272 65.57 -12.08 3.29
C ALA A 272 66.49 -11.42 4.34
N HIS A 273 67.62 -12.04 4.67
CA HIS A 273 68.60 -11.55 5.65
C HIS A 273 68.03 -11.29 7.06
N ILE A 274 66.97 -12.01 7.45
CA ILE A 274 66.39 -11.96 8.79
C ILE A 274 67.40 -12.51 9.80
N LYS A 275 67.59 -11.80 10.92
CA LYS A 275 68.36 -12.27 12.07
C LYS A 275 67.48 -13.16 12.95
N GLY A 276 67.93 -14.38 13.25
CA GLY A 276 67.17 -15.35 14.03
C GLY A 276 67.64 -16.79 13.80
N GLN A 277 66.73 -17.74 13.97
CA GLN A 277 66.94 -19.18 13.78
C GLN A 277 66.15 -19.75 12.58
N LEU A 278 65.45 -18.90 11.80
CA LEU A 278 64.80 -19.29 10.55
C LEU A 278 65.77 -20.00 9.58
N SER A 279 65.32 -21.09 8.98
CA SER A 279 66.09 -21.86 7.98
C SER A 279 66.36 -21.07 6.70
N THR A 280 67.24 -21.59 5.83
CA THR A 280 67.54 -21.03 4.50
C THR A 280 66.38 -21.13 3.50
N GLU A 281 65.30 -21.82 3.85
CA GLU A 281 64.05 -21.83 3.09
C GLU A 281 63.07 -20.78 3.63
N GLU A 282 62.94 -20.68 4.95
CA GLU A 282 62.04 -19.73 5.62
C GLU A 282 62.54 -18.28 5.53
N ASN A 283 63.86 -18.08 5.53
CA ASN A 283 64.53 -16.78 5.47
C ASN A 283 64.62 -16.25 4.01
N ARG A 284 63.49 -16.25 3.30
CA ARG A 284 63.34 -15.80 1.91
C ARG A 284 62.23 -14.77 1.74
N VAL A 285 62.46 -13.78 0.90
CA VAL A 285 61.52 -12.69 0.62
C VAL A 285 60.22 -13.27 0.05
N GLY A 286 59.09 -12.91 0.66
CA GLY A 286 57.75 -13.40 0.33
C GLY A 286 57.31 -14.66 1.07
N MET A 287 58.16 -15.27 1.91
CA MET A 287 57.76 -16.42 2.73
C MET A 287 56.65 -16.03 3.71
N VAL A 288 55.67 -16.92 3.89
CA VAL A 288 54.54 -16.72 4.81
C VAL A 288 54.67 -17.66 6.00
N LEU A 289 54.83 -17.07 7.18
CA LEU A 289 55.09 -17.75 8.44
C LEU A 289 53.85 -17.77 9.33
N ARG A 290 53.73 -18.81 10.16
CA ARG A 290 52.64 -18.99 11.14
C ARG A 290 53.21 -19.41 12.48
N THR A 291 52.82 -18.72 13.54
CA THR A 291 53.24 -19.05 14.92
C THR A 291 52.06 -18.99 15.90
N ARG A 292 52.26 -19.51 17.11
CA ARG A 292 51.25 -19.56 18.16
C ARG A 292 51.61 -18.59 19.28
N THR A 293 50.81 -17.54 19.43
CA THR A 293 50.94 -16.53 20.50
C THR A 293 49.96 -16.81 21.64
N GLY A 294 50.09 -16.09 22.76
CA GLY A 294 49.11 -16.14 23.86
C GLY A 294 47.69 -15.73 23.45
N ASN A 295 47.53 -14.97 22.36
CA ASN A 295 46.24 -14.57 21.80
C ASN A 295 45.74 -15.49 20.67
N GLY A 296 46.45 -16.59 20.38
CA GLY A 296 46.15 -17.53 19.30
C GLY A 296 47.15 -17.48 18.13
N THR A 297 46.74 -18.02 16.99
CA THR A 297 47.58 -18.14 15.80
C THR A 297 47.79 -16.78 15.12
N GLN A 298 49.05 -16.36 14.96
CA GLN A 298 49.43 -15.16 14.23
C GLN A 298 50.20 -15.52 12.96
N HIS A 299 49.98 -14.76 11.89
CA HIS A 299 50.66 -14.92 10.60
C HIS A 299 51.58 -13.73 10.30
N TYR A 300 52.66 -13.98 9.58
CA TYR A 300 53.64 -12.98 9.19
C TYR A 300 54.07 -13.18 7.73
N VAL A 301 54.51 -12.10 7.08
CA VAL A 301 55.23 -12.14 5.80
C VAL A 301 56.68 -11.73 6.01
N VAL A 302 57.60 -12.51 5.44
CA VAL A 302 59.03 -12.22 5.40
C VAL A 302 59.33 -11.26 4.26
N LEU A 303 59.96 -10.14 4.58
CA LEU A 303 60.43 -9.12 3.65
C LEU A 303 61.95 -8.99 3.78
N GLU A 304 62.58 -8.24 2.88
CA GLU A 304 64.00 -7.91 3.01
C GLU A 304 64.27 -7.16 4.33
N GLY A 305 65.12 -7.74 5.18
CA GLY A 305 65.53 -7.21 6.48
C GLY A 305 64.49 -7.25 7.61
N LYS A 306 63.22 -7.60 7.35
CA LYS A 306 62.16 -7.59 8.39
C LYS A 306 61.00 -8.56 8.17
N VAL A 307 60.33 -8.94 9.26
CA VAL A 307 59.17 -9.86 9.25
C VAL A 307 57.93 -9.15 9.78
N GLN A 308 56.94 -8.86 8.92
CA GLN A 308 55.79 -8.02 9.27
C GLN A 308 54.51 -8.83 9.51
N PRO A 309 53.70 -8.53 10.55
CA PRO A 309 52.43 -9.21 10.80
C PRO A 309 51.38 -8.92 9.72
N VAL A 310 50.60 -9.96 9.40
CA VAL A 310 49.49 -9.96 8.43
C VAL A 310 48.23 -10.59 9.03
N SER A 311 47.05 -10.27 8.47
CA SER A 311 45.82 -11.03 8.79
C SER A 311 45.87 -12.45 8.19
N GLU A 312 45.02 -13.35 8.68
CA GLU A 312 44.86 -14.70 8.12
C GLU A 312 44.40 -14.65 6.65
N PHE A 313 43.52 -13.69 6.32
CA PHE A 313 43.10 -13.42 4.93
C PHE A 313 44.27 -13.01 4.04
N THR A 314 45.10 -12.07 4.49
CA THR A 314 46.26 -11.57 3.74
C THR A 314 47.35 -12.64 3.60
N ALA A 315 47.63 -13.39 4.66
CA ALA A 315 48.56 -14.52 4.63
C ALA A 315 48.14 -15.55 3.57
N TRP A 316 46.85 -15.90 3.53
CA TRP A 316 46.31 -16.83 2.54
C TRP A 316 46.31 -16.28 1.11
N LEU A 317 46.02 -15.00 0.90
CA LEU A 317 46.19 -14.34 -0.41
C LEU A 317 47.65 -14.33 -0.88
N LEU A 318 48.61 -14.11 0.04
CA LEU A 318 50.05 -14.21 -0.26
C LEU A 318 50.44 -15.64 -0.62
N ILE A 319 49.95 -16.66 0.10
CA ILE A 319 50.22 -18.08 -0.19
C ILE A 319 49.68 -18.50 -1.57
N ASN A 320 48.53 -17.97 -2.00
CA ASN A 320 47.88 -18.33 -3.26
C ASN A 320 48.20 -17.34 -4.40
N SER A 321 49.23 -16.50 -4.23
CA SER A 321 49.60 -15.49 -5.22
C SER A 321 50.55 -16.07 -6.28
N PRO A 322 50.36 -15.75 -7.57
CA PRO A 322 51.31 -16.16 -8.61
C PRO A 322 52.77 -15.74 -8.34
N GLN A 323 52.99 -14.62 -7.62
CA GLN A 323 54.33 -14.12 -7.30
C GLN A 323 55.10 -15.03 -6.32
N THR A 324 54.42 -15.80 -5.47
CA THR A 324 55.01 -16.67 -4.43
C THR A 324 55.12 -18.13 -4.87
N ALA A 325 54.69 -18.49 -6.09
CA ALA A 325 54.85 -19.84 -6.64
C ALA A 325 56.30 -20.38 -6.55
N PRO A 326 57.38 -19.60 -6.77
CA PRO A 326 58.77 -20.07 -6.60
C PRO A 326 59.17 -20.46 -5.17
N LEU A 327 58.36 -20.13 -4.16
CA LEU A 327 58.60 -20.50 -2.75
C LEU A 327 57.98 -21.85 -2.37
N ASN A 328 57.18 -22.46 -3.28
CA ASN A 328 56.43 -23.69 -3.07
C ASN A 328 55.78 -23.79 -1.66
N LEU A 329 54.76 -22.98 -1.40
CA LEU A 329 54.13 -22.85 -0.08
C LEU A 329 53.09 -23.95 0.23
N ASP A 330 52.87 -24.91 -0.67
CA ASP A 330 51.97 -26.08 -0.48
C ASP A 330 50.54 -25.72 0.01
N SER A 331 50.06 -24.50 -0.30
CA SER A 331 48.80 -23.90 0.19
C SER A 331 48.71 -23.61 1.71
N GLU A 332 49.81 -23.68 2.46
CA GLU A 332 49.88 -23.36 3.89
C GLU A 332 51.00 -22.38 4.27
N ALA A 333 50.95 -21.85 5.50
CA ALA A 333 52.02 -21.04 6.09
C ALA A 333 53.00 -21.93 6.86
N ARG A 334 54.31 -21.71 6.68
CA ARG A 334 55.37 -22.49 7.34
C ARG A 334 55.30 -22.27 8.87
N PRO A 335 55.21 -23.35 9.68
CA PRO A 335 55.04 -23.24 11.13
C PRO A 335 56.38 -22.99 11.83
N VAL A 336 56.51 -21.86 12.53
CA VAL A 336 57.73 -21.45 13.23
C VAL A 336 57.44 -21.03 14.68
N GLY A 337 58.45 -21.07 15.54
CA GLY A 337 58.40 -20.49 16.88
C GLY A 337 58.55 -18.97 16.85
N LEU A 338 58.00 -18.31 17.88
CA LEU A 338 58.09 -16.85 18.02
C LEU A 338 59.51 -16.38 18.43
N GLN A 339 60.35 -17.31 18.91
CA GLN A 339 61.77 -17.06 19.20
C GLN A 339 62.68 -17.11 17.96
N ASP A 340 62.19 -17.62 16.83
CA ASP A 340 63.03 -17.90 15.65
C ASP A 340 63.31 -16.65 14.80
N PHE A 341 62.61 -15.54 15.07
CA PHE A 341 62.78 -14.24 14.43
C PHE A 341 62.27 -13.11 15.35
N VAL A 342 62.64 -11.87 15.07
CA VAL A 342 62.04 -10.69 15.73
C VAL A 342 60.96 -10.11 14.81
N PRO A 343 59.68 -10.06 15.23
CA PRO A 343 58.62 -9.42 14.45
C PRO A 343 58.77 -7.89 14.44
N ASP A 344 58.52 -7.29 13.28
CA ASP A 344 58.42 -5.83 13.13
C ASP A 344 57.12 -5.30 13.76
N GLY A 345 57.16 -4.06 14.24
CA GLY A 345 56.01 -3.40 14.88
C GLY A 345 54.95 -2.90 13.90
N GLU A 346 55.31 -2.72 12.63
CA GLU A 346 54.40 -2.27 11.57
C GLU A 346 53.69 -3.45 10.89
N THR A 347 52.36 -3.38 10.77
CA THR A 347 51.59 -4.30 9.92
C THR A 347 51.97 -4.13 8.45
N PHE A 348 52.02 -5.23 7.70
CA PHE A 348 52.41 -5.24 6.29
C PHE A 348 51.63 -4.24 5.43
N ALA A 349 52.33 -3.28 4.85
CA ALA A 349 51.73 -2.18 4.07
C ALA A 349 51.02 -2.64 2.77
N GLY A 350 51.28 -3.86 2.28
CA GLY A 350 50.54 -4.45 1.17
C GLY A 350 49.13 -4.93 1.53
N GLN A 351 48.75 -4.95 2.81
CA GLN A 351 47.40 -5.27 3.26
C GLN A 351 46.45 -4.08 3.07
N GLY A 352 45.30 -4.31 2.43
CA GLY A 352 44.24 -3.30 2.36
C GLY A 352 43.75 -2.91 3.76
N ALA A 353 43.81 -1.61 4.07
CA ALA A 353 43.49 -1.05 5.40
C ALA A 353 42.07 -1.41 5.92
N ARG A 354 41.17 -1.82 5.03
CA ARG A 354 39.87 -2.43 5.36
C ARG A 354 39.66 -3.66 4.49
N TRP A 355 40.27 -4.78 4.89
CA TRP A 355 40.05 -6.13 4.34
C TRP A 355 39.49 -7.07 5.42
N PRO A 356 38.98 -8.26 5.05
CA PRO A 356 38.65 -9.31 6.02
C PRO A 356 39.84 -9.69 6.90
N ALA A 357 39.57 -10.09 8.15
CA ALA A 357 40.59 -10.62 9.05
C ALA A 357 40.91 -12.10 8.78
N HIS A 358 39.88 -12.87 8.38
CA HIS A 358 39.90 -14.34 8.28
C HIS A 358 39.91 -14.83 6.83
N LYS A 359 40.50 -16.01 6.58
CA LYS A 359 40.43 -16.70 5.29
C LYS A 359 38.98 -16.85 4.84
N ALA A 360 38.69 -16.48 3.58
CA ALA A 360 37.33 -16.49 3.08
C ALA A 360 36.82 -17.91 2.80
N GLN A 361 35.55 -18.16 3.16
CA GLN A 361 34.80 -19.37 2.85
C GLN A 361 33.43 -18.96 2.30
N GLN A 362 33.19 -19.14 1.00
CA GLN A 362 31.87 -18.90 0.40
C GLN A 362 30.83 -19.85 1.00
N ILE A 363 29.68 -19.31 1.42
CA ILE A 363 28.57 -20.09 2.01
C ILE A 363 27.24 -20.03 1.23
N ASN A 364 27.07 -19.07 0.32
CA ASN A 364 25.95 -19.02 -0.62
C ASN A 364 26.33 -19.75 -1.93
N SER A 365 25.36 -20.34 -2.62
CA SER A 365 25.58 -20.95 -3.94
C SER A 365 24.34 -20.77 -4.80
N PRO A 366 24.46 -20.35 -6.07
CA PRO A 366 23.30 -20.08 -6.93
C PRO A 366 22.70 -21.34 -7.58
N SER A 367 23.27 -22.53 -7.37
CA SER A 367 22.95 -23.74 -8.15
C SER A 367 22.75 -25.03 -7.34
N GLY A 368 22.75 -24.98 -6.00
CA GLY A 368 22.62 -26.15 -5.13
C GLY A 368 21.25 -26.27 -4.45
N GLY A 369 20.63 -27.45 -4.52
CA GLY A 369 19.45 -27.76 -3.71
C GLY A 369 19.79 -27.72 -2.21
N GLY A 370 19.09 -26.90 -1.43
CA GLY A 370 19.40 -26.68 0.00
C GLY A 370 20.57 -25.72 0.27
N SER A 371 21.07 -25.01 -0.76
CA SER A 371 22.05 -23.93 -0.59
C SER A 371 21.49 -22.72 0.18
N ARG A 372 22.38 -21.87 0.71
CA ARG A 372 22.01 -20.66 1.46
C ARG A 372 21.97 -19.44 0.52
N ASP A 373 21.08 -19.51 -0.46
CA ASP A 373 20.90 -18.54 -1.54
C ASP A 373 20.07 -17.30 -1.14
N THR A 374 19.23 -17.39 -0.11
CA THR A 374 18.48 -16.25 0.41
C THR A 374 19.36 -15.48 1.39
N ILE A 375 19.90 -14.35 0.95
CA ILE A 375 20.92 -13.58 1.66
C ILE A 375 20.37 -12.23 2.12
N CYS A 376 20.75 -11.78 3.32
CA CYS A 376 20.25 -10.53 3.91
C CYS A 376 21.36 -9.69 4.54
N SER A 377 21.32 -8.38 4.29
CA SER A 377 21.97 -7.37 5.13
C SER A 377 21.03 -7.01 6.29
N VAL A 378 21.54 -6.99 7.52
CA VAL A 378 20.73 -6.85 8.73
C VAL A 378 21.27 -5.72 9.60
N LEU A 379 20.50 -4.63 9.72
CA LEU A 379 20.84 -3.45 10.52
C LEU A 379 20.64 -3.75 12.02
N ARG A 380 21.75 -3.84 12.75
CA ARG A 380 21.76 -4.16 14.19
C ARG A 380 21.58 -2.94 15.08
N LYS A 381 22.22 -1.82 14.72
CA LYS A 381 22.20 -0.56 15.48
C LYS A 381 22.49 0.61 14.54
N VAL A 382 22.03 1.80 14.91
CA VAL A 382 22.56 3.10 14.46
C VAL A 382 23.04 3.83 15.72
N ASP A 383 24.18 4.52 15.66
CA ASP A 383 24.65 5.38 16.75
C ASP A 383 24.21 6.85 16.58
N ASP A 384 24.47 7.67 17.59
CA ASP A 384 24.04 9.08 17.64
C ASP A 384 24.73 9.97 16.58
N ARG A 385 25.70 9.41 15.83
CA ARG A 385 26.40 10.04 14.71
C ARG A 385 25.96 9.47 13.35
N GLY A 386 24.91 8.64 13.34
CA GLY A 386 24.38 7.99 12.13
C GLY A 386 25.17 6.78 11.66
N ARG A 387 26.19 6.31 12.40
CA ARG A 387 27.01 5.16 11.99
C ARG A 387 26.23 3.87 12.23
N THR A 388 26.11 3.05 11.20
CA THR A 388 25.38 1.79 11.25
C THR A 388 26.27 0.64 11.73
N THR A 389 25.70 -0.28 12.50
CA THR A 389 26.28 -1.61 12.77
C THR A 389 25.44 -2.62 12.02
N LEU A 390 26.06 -3.40 11.14
CA LEU A 390 25.39 -4.39 10.30
C LEU A 390 25.71 -5.82 10.78
N SER A 391 25.12 -6.80 10.10
CA SER A 391 25.57 -8.18 10.07
C SER A 391 24.98 -8.86 8.84
N VAL A 392 25.63 -9.90 8.34
CA VAL A 392 25.07 -10.68 7.23
C VAL A 392 24.38 -11.97 7.71
N TRP A 393 23.32 -12.35 7.00
CA TRP A 393 22.56 -13.58 7.20
C TRP A 393 22.35 -14.29 5.86
N ALA A 394 22.28 -15.62 5.88
CA ALA A 394 22.01 -16.43 4.70
C ALA A 394 21.23 -17.71 5.07
N GLY A 395 20.24 -18.07 4.25
CA GLY A 395 19.38 -19.25 4.42
C GLY A 395 18.80 -19.76 3.11
N THR A 396 18.01 -20.83 3.17
CA THR A 396 17.34 -21.49 2.03
C THR A 396 16.00 -20.86 1.63
N GLN A 397 15.55 -19.87 2.41
CA GLN A 397 14.27 -19.16 2.34
C GLN A 397 14.44 -17.85 3.12
N TYR A 398 13.53 -16.88 2.94
CA TYR A 398 13.49 -15.65 3.74
C TYR A 398 13.39 -15.89 5.26
N PRO A 399 13.88 -14.94 6.10
CA PRO A 399 13.87 -15.09 7.56
C PRO A 399 12.46 -15.10 8.18
N ALA A 400 11.46 -14.57 7.48
CA ALA A 400 10.04 -14.66 7.83
C ALA A 400 9.22 -14.98 6.58
N THR A 401 8.06 -15.62 6.75
CA THR A 401 7.13 -15.89 5.66
C THR A 401 6.65 -14.58 5.04
N ILE A 402 6.90 -14.38 3.75
CA ILE A 402 6.23 -13.34 2.98
C ILE A 402 4.85 -13.88 2.63
N THR A 403 3.81 -13.34 3.26
CA THR A 403 2.44 -13.52 2.76
C THR A 403 2.39 -12.94 1.35
N ALA A 404 2.11 -13.78 0.35
CA ALA A 404 2.15 -13.37 -1.05
C ALA A 404 1.10 -12.27 -1.32
N GLY A 405 1.57 -11.04 -1.50
CA GLY A 405 0.73 -9.84 -1.56
C GLY A 405 1.51 -8.53 -1.43
N ALA A 406 2.66 -8.54 -0.75
CA ALA A 406 3.56 -7.38 -0.69
C ALA A 406 4.64 -7.43 -1.80
N PRO A 407 4.55 -6.65 -2.90
CA PRO A 407 5.72 -6.32 -3.68
C PRO A 407 6.69 -5.51 -2.81
N ALA A 408 7.99 -5.78 -2.89
CA ALA A 408 8.98 -4.97 -2.19
C ALA A 408 8.92 -3.52 -2.72
N PRO A 409 8.93 -2.49 -1.84
CA PRO A 409 8.75 -1.11 -2.27
C PRO A 409 9.89 -0.66 -3.18
N THR A 410 9.57 -0.41 -4.45
CA THR A 410 10.38 0.40 -5.36
C THR A 410 10.30 1.86 -4.93
N SER A 411 11.06 2.20 -3.89
CA SER A 411 11.20 3.57 -3.42
C SER A 411 11.68 4.47 -4.55
N PRO A 412 11.04 5.63 -4.83
CA PRO A 412 11.73 6.70 -5.54
C PRO A 412 12.96 7.13 -4.71
N PRO A 413 14.04 7.61 -5.34
CA PRO A 413 15.30 7.86 -4.65
C PRO A 413 15.14 8.88 -3.51
N ALA A 414 15.52 8.47 -2.30
CA ALA A 414 15.27 9.21 -1.07
C ALA A 414 16.22 10.41 -0.92
N ALA A 415 15.85 11.56 -1.48
CA ALA A 415 16.50 12.85 -1.26
C ALA A 415 16.22 13.39 0.17
N ALA A 416 16.79 12.74 1.19
CA ALA A 416 16.52 13.00 2.61
C ALA A 416 17.80 13.08 3.46
N SER A 417 18.77 13.90 3.05
CA SER A 417 20.01 14.16 3.79
C SER A 417 19.79 15.12 4.98
N SER A 418 19.12 14.65 6.04
CA SER A 418 18.85 15.45 7.25
C SER A 418 20.01 15.44 8.24
N THR A 419 21.10 16.15 7.93
CA THR A 419 22.22 16.36 8.85
C THR A 419 21.88 17.45 9.89
N PRO A 420 21.92 17.17 11.21
CA PRO A 420 21.70 18.20 12.23
C PRO A 420 22.88 19.18 12.28
N ARG A 421 22.58 20.49 12.26
CA ARG A 421 23.60 21.56 12.38
C ARG A 421 24.17 21.64 13.79
N SER A 422 25.50 21.63 13.91
CA SER A 422 26.25 22.20 15.04
C SER A 422 27.27 23.24 14.53
N ARG A 423 27.89 24.02 15.42
CA ARG A 423 28.57 25.28 15.09
C ARG A 423 30.08 25.16 14.86
N ALA A 424 30.52 25.75 13.75
CA ALA A 424 31.72 26.59 13.56
C ALA A 424 33.11 26.15 14.06
N ALA A 425 34.02 25.95 13.10
CA ALA A 425 35.45 26.26 13.18
C ALA A 425 35.93 26.84 11.81
N ARG A 426 37.17 27.35 11.72
CA ARG A 426 37.67 28.24 10.63
C ARG A 426 38.90 27.62 9.86
N PRO A 427 39.59 28.27 8.89
CA PRO A 427 39.85 27.60 7.60
C PRO A 427 41.31 27.57 7.07
N ALA A 428 41.63 26.56 6.24
CA ALA A 428 42.70 26.53 5.22
C ALA A 428 42.49 25.28 4.33
N ARG A 429 43.03 25.11 3.10
CA ARG A 429 43.94 25.94 2.28
C ARG A 429 43.64 25.73 0.78
N THR A 430 44.00 26.69 -0.07
CA THR A 430 43.79 26.67 -1.53
C THR A 430 44.79 25.77 -2.29
N VAL A 431 44.32 25.11 -3.36
CA VAL A 431 45.12 24.74 -4.56
C VAL A 431 44.23 24.88 -5.81
N ARG A 432 44.80 25.31 -6.94
CA ARG A 432 44.14 25.39 -8.26
C ARG A 432 44.70 24.33 -9.22
N SER A 433 43.82 23.67 -9.98
CA SER A 433 43.96 23.38 -11.41
C SER A 433 42.63 22.78 -11.90
N SER A 434 41.92 23.21 -12.94
CA SER A 434 42.26 23.74 -14.27
C SER A 434 42.89 22.72 -15.22
N TRP A 435 42.10 22.20 -16.16
CA TRP A 435 42.31 22.42 -17.60
C TRP A 435 41.10 21.95 -18.43
N SER A 436 40.84 22.68 -19.51
CA SER A 436 40.04 22.31 -20.67
C SER A 436 40.75 22.95 -21.88
N PRO A 437 40.66 22.39 -23.09
CA PRO A 437 39.56 22.82 -23.95
C PRO A 437 39.01 21.73 -24.91
N THR A 438 37.86 22.06 -25.50
CA THR A 438 37.29 21.49 -26.74
C THR A 438 37.86 22.27 -27.97
N PRO A 439 37.39 22.14 -29.24
CA PRO A 439 36.35 21.29 -29.83
C PRO A 439 36.77 20.56 -31.14
N GLY A 440 35.81 19.86 -31.77
CA GLY A 440 35.93 19.36 -33.15
C GLY A 440 34.55 19.12 -33.79
N CYS A 441 34.26 19.78 -34.92
CA CYS A 441 33.00 19.64 -35.67
C CYS A 441 33.05 18.53 -36.73
N GLY A 442 31.88 17.99 -37.13
CA GLY A 442 31.83 16.86 -38.07
C GLY A 442 30.46 16.55 -38.70
N THR A 443 29.67 17.56 -39.09
CA THR A 443 28.38 17.32 -39.77
C THR A 443 28.58 16.92 -41.24
N ARG A 444 27.98 15.80 -41.69
CA ARG A 444 27.59 15.66 -43.11
C ARG A 444 26.38 14.74 -43.34
N SER A 445 25.41 15.26 -44.09
CA SER A 445 24.28 14.52 -44.65
C SER A 445 24.63 14.00 -46.05
N ARG A 446 24.04 12.87 -46.46
CA ARG A 446 23.66 12.62 -47.86
C ARG A 446 22.53 11.58 -47.95
N ARG A 447 21.50 11.91 -48.74
CA ARG A 447 20.41 11.03 -49.21
C ARG A 447 20.55 10.88 -50.73
N THR A 448 20.34 9.65 -51.25
CA THR A 448 19.73 9.24 -52.54
C THR A 448 19.94 7.70 -52.61
N ALA A 449 18.93 6.84 -52.74
CA ALA A 449 18.06 6.59 -53.89
C ALA A 449 18.84 5.95 -55.07
N THR A 450 18.37 4.91 -55.80
CA THR A 450 17.03 4.29 -55.91
C THR A 450 17.15 2.85 -56.48
N ALA A 451 16.12 1.97 -56.33
CA ALA A 451 15.59 1.04 -57.37
C ALA A 451 14.96 -0.27 -56.82
N THR A 452 13.81 -0.61 -57.41
CA THR A 452 13.03 -1.87 -57.45
C THR A 452 12.32 -1.89 -58.83
N PRO A 453 11.54 -2.91 -59.27
CA PRO A 453 11.16 -4.20 -58.68
C PRO A 453 11.40 -5.43 -59.62
N GLY A 454 10.95 -6.62 -59.21
CA GLY A 454 10.77 -7.78 -60.10
C GLY A 454 10.28 -9.04 -59.40
N ALA A 455 9.19 -9.65 -59.91
CA ALA A 455 8.66 -10.96 -59.50
C ALA A 455 8.08 -11.68 -60.73
N PRO A 456 7.89 -13.01 -60.68
CA PRO A 456 6.54 -13.53 -60.96
C PRO A 456 6.12 -14.79 -60.17
N THR A 457 4.87 -15.20 -60.42
CA THR A 457 4.11 -16.40 -59.99
C THR A 457 4.64 -17.71 -60.62
N SER A 458 4.14 -18.95 -60.42
CA SER A 458 2.82 -19.47 -59.93
C SER A 458 2.90 -20.95 -59.45
N ALA A 459 1.80 -21.50 -58.89
CA ALA A 459 1.55 -22.94 -58.61
C ALA A 459 0.88 -23.64 -59.84
N PRO A 460 0.18 -24.83 -59.82
CA PRO A 460 -0.15 -25.81 -58.75
C PRO A 460 -0.15 -27.32 -59.14
N ALA A 461 -0.53 -28.24 -58.21
CA ALA A 461 -1.12 -29.58 -58.49
C ALA A 461 -1.78 -30.22 -57.22
N THR A 462 -2.76 -31.14 -57.35
CA THR A 462 -3.50 -31.76 -56.21
C THR A 462 -4.09 -33.17 -56.47
N SER A 463 -4.58 -33.85 -55.41
CA SER A 463 -5.44 -35.08 -55.37
C SER A 463 -4.71 -36.46 -55.46
N ARG A 464 -5.24 -37.63 -55.01
CA ARG A 464 -6.53 -38.02 -54.36
C ARG A 464 -6.47 -39.43 -53.69
N ALA A 465 -7.15 -39.65 -52.54
CA ALA A 465 -7.67 -40.94 -51.94
C ALA A 465 -6.72 -42.17 -51.73
N GLY A 466 -7.00 -43.18 -50.88
CA GLY A 466 -7.99 -43.34 -49.79
C GLY A 466 -8.13 -44.79 -49.20
N ALA A 467 -8.63 -44.91 -47.95
CA ALA A 467 -9.36 -46.04 -47.30
C ALA A 467 -8.69 -47.37 -46.79
N THR A 468 -8.86 -47.59 -45.45
CA THR A 468 -9.32 -48.82 -44.72
C THR A 468 -8.47 -50.09 -44.40
N ALA A 469 -8.73 -50.62 -43.19
CA ALA A 469 -8.75 -52.03 -42.72
C ALA A 469 -7.57 -52.67 -41.93
N ALA A 470 -7.91 -53.72 -41.16
CA ALA A 470 -7.12 -54.62 -40.28
C ALA A 470 -7.74 -56.06 -40.39
N PRO A 471 -7.44 -57.14 -39.60
CA PRO A 471 -6.48 -57.34 -38.48
C PRO A 471 -5.73 -58.73 -38.42
N SER A 472 -4.88 -58.96 -37.39
CA SER A 472 -4.48 -60.29 -36.84
C SER A 472 -3.59 -61.23 -37.73
N PRO A 473 -3.08 -62.42 -37.30
CA PRO A 473 -3.31 -63.22 -36.06
C PRO A 473 -2.04 -63.73 -35.30
N ALA A 474 -2.17 -64.72 -34.38
CA ALA A 474 -1.09 -65.29 -33.53
C ALA A 474 -1.21 -66.81 -33.22
N ARG A 475 -0.10 -67.49 -32.80
CA ARG A 475 -0.01 -68.91 -32.31
C ARG A 475 1.37 -69.18 -31.60
N ARG A 476 1.61 -70.17 -30.71
CA ARG A 476 0.78 -70.99 -29.74
C ARG A 476 1.67 -71.93 -28.85
N ARG A 477 1.14 -72.39 -27.69
CA ARG A 477 1.50 -73.58 -26.80
C ARG A 477 2.53 -73.37 -25.65
N SER A 478 2.45 -74.02 -24.47
CA SER A 478 1.36 -74.77 -23.77
C SER A 478 1.67 -75.20 -22.30
N GLY A 479 0.70 -75.10 -21.34
CA GLY A 479 0.66 -75.69 -19.96
C GLY A 479 0.05 -74.74 -18.88
N SER A 480 -0.67 -75.05 -17.78
CA SER A 480 -1.31 -76.22 -17.09
C SER A 480 -0.44 -77.13 -16.17
N VAL A 481 -0.78 -77.51 -14.91
CA VAL A 481 -1.96 -77.30 -13.99
C VAL A 481 -1.49 -76.86 -12.55
N THR A 482 -1.94 -77.20 -11.30
CA THR A 482 -2.91 -78.15 -10.67
C THR A 482 -3.34 -77.77 -9.19
N ARG A 483 -4.65 -77.82 -8.86
CA ARG A 483 -5.35 -78.06 -7.53
C ARG A 483 -5.13 -77.23 -6.22
N ARG A 484 -6.15 -77.36 -5.33
CA ARG A 484 -6.43 -76.77 -3.97
C ARG A 484 -6.65 -77.94 -2.95
N PRO A 485 -6.67 -77.79 -1.59
CA PRO A 485 -7.76 -77.15 -0.82
C PRO A 485 -7.37 -76.50 0.56
N SER A 486 -8.34 -76.31 1.49
CA SER A 486 -8.30 -75.59 2.80
C SER A 486 -8.88 -76.46 3.96
N PRO A 487 -9.15 -75.99 5.21
CA PRO A 487 -8.83 -74.74 5.94
C PRO A 487 -7.90 -75.01 7.18
N PRO A 488 -8.22 -75.05 8.52
CA PRO A 488 -9.42 -74.75 9.35
C PRO A 488 -9.22 -73.52 10.33
N SER A 489 -9.72 -73.55 11.58
CA SER A 489 -9.74 -72.41 12.56
C SER A 489 -9.95 -72.81 14.05
N TYR A 490 -9.50 -72.01 15.04
CA TYR A 490 -9.95 -71.95 16.46
C TYR A 490 -9.51 -70.57 17.08
N ARG A 491 -10.30 -69.77 17.82
CA ARG A 491 -10.71 -69.81 19.27
C ARG A 491 -9.55 -70.00 20.28
N SER A 492 -9.48 -69.36 21.47
CA SER A 492 -10.25 -68.24 22.09
C SER A 492 -9.75 -67.87 23.52
N ARG A 493 -9.96 -66.62 23.98
CA ARG A 493 -10.02 -66.13 25.41
C ARG A 493 -8.82 -66.36 26.37
N GLY A 494 -8.49 -65.34 27.19
CA GLY A 494 -7.63 -65.49 28.39
C GLY A 494 -7.26 -64.18 29.10
N ARG A 495 -7.06 -64.21 30.43
CA ARG A 495 -6.57 -63.11 31.31
C ARG A 495 -5.59 -63.71 32.35
N SER A 496 -4.91 -62.82 33.11
CA SER A 496 -4.10 -63.06 34.33
C SER A 496 -2.68 -63.66 34.12
N SER A 497 -1.66 -63.45 35.00
CA SER A 497 -1.59 -62.69 36.27
C SER A 497 -0.14 -62.36 36.73
N TRP A 498 -0.01 -61.31 37.56
CA TRP A 498 0.87 -61.09 38.74
C TRP A 498 1.91 -62.14 39.18
N PRO A 499 3.07 -61.71 39.74
CA PRO A 499 3.21 -61.45 41.20
C PRO A 499 4.14 -60.24 41.56
N ARG A 500 4.45 -59.89 42.83
CA ARG A 500 3.65 -59.62 44.07
C ARG A 500 4.55 -58.87 45.10
N ALA A 501 3.98 -58.19 46.11
CA ALA A 501 4.70 -57.39 47.14
C ALA A 501 5.15 -58.20 48.39
N PRO A 502 5.85 -57.59 49.37
CA PRO A 502 5.20 -56.90 50.52
C PRO A 502 5.75 -55.46 50.75
N GLY A 503 5.29 -54.58 51.65
CA GLY A 503 4.24 -54.53 52.71
C GLY A 503 4.47 -53.25 53.57
N SER A 504 3.61 -52.76 54.47
CA SER A 504 2.28 -53.19 54.94
C SER A 504 1.34 -51.97 55.24
N THR A 505 0.83 -51.78 56.47
CA THR A 505 -0.29 -50.89 56.89
C THR A 505 -0.26 -50.69 58.43
N PRO A 506 -1.14 -49.86 59.09
CA PRO A 506 -2.34 -49.10 58.66
C PRO A 506 -2.20 -47.57 58.94
N THR A 507 -3.20 -46.65 59.13
CA THR A 507 -4.67 -46.72 59.39
C THR A 507 -5.41 -45.45 58.87
N ALA A 508 -6.69 -45.33 59.22
CA ALA A 508 -7.73 -44.34 58.84
C ALA A 508 -7.99 -43.27 59.96
N PRO A 509 -8.96 -42.32 59.90
CA PRO A 509 -9.72 -41.70 58.78
C PRO A 509 -10.05 -40.16 58.91
N VAL A 510 -10.91 -39.63 58.01
CA VAL A 510 -11.80 -38.41 58.14
C VAL A 510 -11.21 -37.00 57.85
N SER A 511 -12.10 -36.06 57.45
CA SER A 511 -11.95 -34.63 57.09
C SER A 511 -13.06 -33.81 57.83
N PRO A 512 -13.15 -32.44 57.89
CA PRO A 512 -12.47 -31.40 57.09
C PRO A 512 -12.15 -30.05 57.82
N ARG A 513 -11.79 -29.00 57.02
CA ARG A 513 -11.94 -27.53 57.27
C ARG A 513 -11.09 -26.82 58.36
N ALA A 514 -11.01 -25.49 58.18
CA ALA A 514 -10.63 -24.41 59.13
C ALA A 514 -9.13 -24.28 59.49
N ARG A 515 -8.46 -23.14 59.19
CA ARG A 515 -8.47 -21.78 59.82
C ARG A 515 -7.72 -21.66 61.15
N ASN A 516 -6.70 -20.80 61.15
CA ASN A 516 -6.26 -19.94 62.28
C ASN A 516 -6.22 -18.50 61.72
N ARG A 517 -6.67 -17.38 62.33
CA ARG A 517 -6.86 -16.91 63.72
C ARG A 517 -5.59 -16.81 64.58
N LEU A 518 -5.45 -15.91 65.57
CA LEU A 518 -5.85 -14.49 65.72
C LEU A 518 -5.24 -13.98 67.05
N VAL A 519 -4.24 -13.09 67.03
CA VAL A 519 -3.70 -12.38 68.21
C VAL A 519 -3.37 -10.95 67.77
N ARG A 520 -3.83 -9.81 68.34
CA ARG A 520 -4.44 -9.39 69.62
C ARG A 520 -3.49 -8.67 70.60
N SER A 521 -3.27 -7.38 70.35
CA SER A 521 -3.03 -6.27 71.31
C SER A 521 -3.20 -4.95 70.51
N GLY A 522 -3.56 -3.76 71.01
CA GLY A 522 -3.48 -3.17 72.35
C GLY A 522 -2.26 -2.22 72.42
N SER A 523 -2.38 -0.90 72.72
CA SER A 523 -3.56 -0.12 73.13
C SER A 523 -3.38 1.43 72.93
N ARG A 524 -4.37 2.21 73.44
CA ARG A 524 -4.49 3.68 73.66
C ARG A 524 -3.16 4.46 73.78
N THR A 525 -2.98 5.72 73.37
CA THR A 525 -3.72 7.00 73.70
C THR A 525 -3.47 8.09 72.61
N ARG A 526 -4.08 9.29 72.47
CA ARG A 526 -5.09 10.18 73.13
C ARG A 526 -4.50 11.57 73.49
N GLY A 527 -4.87 12.63 72.74
CA GLY A 527 -4.59 14.07 73.00
C GLY A 527 -4.47 14.87 71.69
N ARG A 528 -5.31 15.88 71.35
CA ARG A 528 -5.51 17.23 71.93
C ARG A 528 -4.18 18.01 72.06
N GLY A 529 -3.93 19.17 71.44
CA GLY A 529 -4.73 20.07 70.58
C GLY A 529 -4.55 21.56 71.00
N LYS A 530 -4.95 22.54 70.15
CA LYS A 530 -4.92 24.02 70.40
C LYS A 530 -3.49 24.66 70.34
N MET A 531 -3.26 25.97 70.10
CA MET A 531 -4.14 27.16 69.83
C MET A 531 -3.35 28.37 69.23
N VAL A 532 -4.08 29.41 68.74
CA VAL A 532 -3.75 30.88 68.82
C VAL A 532 -2.59 31.43 67.96
N LEU A 533 -2.51 32.74 67.57
CA LEU A 533 -3.47 33.78 67.10
C LEU A 533 -2.68 35.07 66.73
N TYR A 534 -3.21 35.94 65.84
CA TYR A 534 -3.16 37.45 65.75
C TYR A 534 -3.15 37.88 64.24
N ARG A 535 -4.09 38.69 63.72
CA ARG A 535 -4.27 40.18 63.79
C ARG A 535 -3.12 40.97 63.10
N LYS A 536 -3.33 41.98 62.22
CA LYS A 536 -4.45 42.95 62.04
C LYS A 536 -4.79 43.33 60.56
N THR A 537 -5.96 43.95 60.44
CA THR A 537 -6.67 44.69 59.37
C THR A 537 -5.91 45.66 58.42
N ALA A 538 -6.40 45.79 57.16
CA ALA A 538 -6.62 47.05 56.41
C ALA A 538 -7.62 46.86 55.22
N LEU A 539 -8.15 47.96 54.64
CA LEU A 539 -9.35 48.00 53.76
C LEU A 539 -9.12 47.81 52.23
N LEU A 540 -10.17 47.34 51.53
CA LEU A 540 -10.71 47.66 50.17
C LEU A 540 -9.75 48.10 49.02
N THR A 541 -9.91 47.70 47.74
CA THR A 541 -11.18 47.47 46.98
C THR A 541 -11.00 46.53 45.76
N ALA A 542 -12.10 45.89 45.33
CA ALA A 542 -12.46 45.47 43.95
C ALA A 542 -11.49 44.66 43.03
N ALA A 543 -11.86 43.38 42.81
CA ALA A 543 -11.92 42.61 41.53
C ALA A 543 -10.78 42.71 40.48
N THR A 544 -10.31 41.61 39.84
CA THR A 544 -11.08 40.49 39.26
C THR A 544 -10.31 39.16 39.11
N ALA A 545 -11.06 38.05 39.15
CA ALA A 545 -10.91 36.81 38.36
C ALA A 545 -9.63 35.91 38.42
N ALA A 546 -9.87 34.68 38.90
CA ALA A 546 -9.39 33.38 38.39
C ALA A 546 -7.89 33.02 38.35
N LEU A 547 -7.52 31.96 39.11
CA LEU A 547 -6.85 30.75 38.57
C LEU A 547 -6.91 29.56 39.55
N ALA A 548 -6.98 28.33 39.02
CA ALA A 548 -6.73 27.02 39.69
C ALA A 548 -7.55 26.63 40.95
N ALA A 549 -7.51 25.38 41.46
CA ALA A 549 -7.65 24.03 40.87
C ALA A 549 -7.69 22.98 42.02
N LEU A 550 -8.23 21.78 41.75
CA LEU A 550 -7.97 20.49 42.46
C LEU A 550 -8.28 20.33 43.98
N ALA A 551 -9.27 19.48 44.29
CA ALA A 551 -9.24 18.42 45.33
C ALA A 551 -10.56 17.62 45.28
N ALA A 552 -10.59 16.40 44.71
CA ALA A 552 -10.57 15.10 45.44
C ALA A 552 -11.96 14.66 45.97
N PRO A 553 -12.22 13.36 46.30
CA PRO A 553 -11.32 12.20 46.31
C PRO A 553 -11.78 11.05 45.38
N GLN A 554 -11.10 9.90 45.48
CA GLN A 554 -11.37 8.67 44.74
C GLN A 554 -12.38 7.76 45.46
N ALA A 555 -13.14 6.96 44.70
CA ALA A 555 -13.80 5.76 45.19
C ALA A 555 -13.35 4.56 44.33
N ALA A 556 -12.94 3.46 44.96
CA ALA A 556 -12.37 2.31 44.27
C ALA A 556 -13.42 1.21 44.03
N TYR A 557 -13.46 0.69 42.80
CA TYR A 557 -14.06 -0.60 42.48
C TYR A 557 -13.08 -1.43 41.64
N ALA A 558 -12.94 -2.70 42.00
CA ALA A 558 -12.03 -3.63 41.33
C ALA A 558 -12.78 -4.56 40.36
N HIS A 559 -12.15 -4.81 39.22
CA HIS A 559 -12.40 -5.86 38.22
C HIS A 559 -13.70 -6.69 38.30
N THR A 560 -14.58 -6.45 37.32
CA THR A 560 -15.07 -7.54 36.45
C THR A 560 -14.65 -7.24 35.00
N GLY A 561 -14.58 -8.28 34.16
CA GLY A 561 -13.90 -8.22 32.85
C GLY A 561 -14.78 -7.85 31.65
N THR A 562 -14.14 -7.84 30.48
CA THR A 562 -14.70 -7.58 29.12
C THR A 562 -15.24 -6.16 28.88
N GLY A 563 -14.62 -5.44 27.94
CA GLY A 563 -15.02 -4.08 27.56
C GLY A 563 -13.85 -3.25 27.01
N ALA A 564 -13.47 -3.46 25.74
CA ALA A 564 -12.52 -2.58 25.07
C ALA A 564 -13.24 -1.30 24.60
N PRO A 565 -12.77 -0.08 24.96
CA PRO A 565 -13.49 1.14 24.62
C PRO A 565 -13.26 1.57 23.16
N GLY A 566 -14.34 1.63 22.38
CA GLY A 566 -14.45 2.56 21.24
C GLY A 566 -13.57 2.27 20.01
N GLY A 567 -13.73 1.11 19.38
CA GLY A 567 -13.44 1.02 17.94
C GLY A 567 -14.39 1.93 17.15
N LEU A 568 -13.91 2.52 16.03
CA LEU A 568 -14.74 3.32 15.13
C LEU A 568 -15.67 2.40 14.31
N GLY A 569 -16.78 1.98 14.91
CA GLY A 569 -17.84 1.24 14.21
C GLY A 569 -18.47 2.07 13.10
N LEU A 570 -18.81 1.42 11.98
CA LEU A 570 -19.61 2.05 10.94
C LEU A 570 -21.09 1.89 11.29
N ASP A 571 -21.89 2.95 11.07
CA ASP A 571 -23.34 2.84 11.10
C ASP A 571 -23.81 1.94 9.94
N GLY A 572 -23.89 0.64 10.21
CA GLY A 572 -24.11 -0.41 9.20
C GLY A 572 -23.19 -1.64 9.33
N SER A 573 -22.17 -1.61 10.21
CA SER A 573 -21.32 -2.79 10.53
C SER A 573 -21.78 -3.52 11.81
N GLY A 574 -23.09 -3.56 12.04
CA GLY A 574 -23.69 -4.51 12.99
C GLY A 574 -24.00 -5.84 12.29
N GLU A 575 -24.56 -6.81 13.02
CA GLU A 575 -25.14 -8.01 12.40
C GLU A 575 -26.24 -7.60 11.42
N CYS A 576 -26.20 -8.12 10.18
CA CYS A 576 -27.21 -7.80 9.18
C CYS A 576 -28.58 -8.37 9.60
N THR A 577 -29.54 -7.51 9.95
CA THR A 577 -30.92 -7.92 10.19
C THR A 577 -31.77 -7.69 8.95
N PHE A 578 -32.71 -8.58 8.65
CA PHE A 578 -33.65 -8.40 7.55
C PHE A 578 -35.06 -8.12 8.12
N PRO A 579 -35.66 -6.94 7.87
CA PRO A 579 -35.08 -5.73 7.27
C PRO A 579 -34.08 -5.00 8.18
N MET A 580 -33.25 -4.13 7.59
CA MET A 580 -32.34 -3.27 8.35
C MET A 580 -33.07 -2.07 8.96
N LYS A 581 -32.85 -1.87 10.27
CA LYS A 581 -33.55 -0.84 11.08
C LYS A 581 -33.16 0.60 10.73
N LYS A 582 -31.98 0.82 10.14
CA LYS A 582 -31.47 2.12 9.68
C LYS A 582 -31.01 2.00 8.22
N GLN A 583 -31.19 3.05 7.42
CA GLN A 583 -30.66 3.12 6.06
C GLN A 583 -29.20 3.60 6.08
N PHE A 584 -28.40 3.14 5.11
CA PHE A 584 -27.06 3.68 4.90
C PHE A 584 -27.14 5.00 4.12
N GLU A 585 -27.13 6.13 4.83
CA GLU A 585 -27.23 7.48 4.26
C GLU A 585 -26.00 7.90 3.42
N GLY A 586 -24.83 7.31 3.68
CA GLY A 586 -23.59 7.60 2.96
C GLY A 586 -23.56 7.01 1.54
N ARG A 587 -22.62 7.48 0.72
CA ARG A 587 -22.22 6.79 -0.52
C ARG A 587 -21.06 5.84 -0.20
N PRO A 588 -21.17 4.53 -0.43
CA PRO A 588 -20.12 3.59 -0.07
C PRO A 588 -18.91 3.73 -0.99
N TRP A 589 -17.75 3.26 -0.52
CA TRP A 589 -16.46 3.50 -1.17
C TRP A 589 -16.37 3.07 -2.65
N PRO A 590 -17.00 1.98 -3.13
CA PRO A 590 -16.94 1.61 -4.55
C PRO A 590 -17.58 2.68 -5.44
N LEU A 591 -18.63 3.34 -4.92
CA LEU A 591 -19.39 4.38 -5.60
C LEU A 591 -18.82 5.79 -5.37
N GLN A 592 -17.96 6.00 -4.37
CA GLN A 592 -17.19 7.24 -4.23
C GLN A 592 -16.07 7.36 -5.27
N ARG A 593 -15.56 6.21 -5.74
CA ARG A 593 -14.48 6.12 -6.73
C ARG A 593 -14.97 6.23 -8.17
N VAL A 594 -16.27 6.15 -8.40
CA VAL A 594 -16.92 6.27 -9.71
C VAL A 594 -17.63 7.62 -9.80
N LEU A 595 -17.36 8.37 -10.87
CA LEU A 595 -18.11 9.57 -11.21
C LEU A 595 -19.46 9.16 -11.81
N LEU A 596 -20.41 8.76 -10.95
CA LEU A 596 -21.72 8.21 -11.36
C LEU A 596 -22.47 9.13 -12.33
N ASP A 597 -22.42 10.44 -12.14
CA ASP A 597 -23.08 11.41 -13.03
C ASP A 597 -22.45 11.45 -14.43
N GLN A 598 -21.17 11.11 -14.58
CA GLN A 598 -20.49 10.93 -15.87
C GLN A 598 -20.80 9.55 -16.46
N LEU A 599 -20.67 8.49 -15.67
CA LEU A 599 -20.99 7.11 -16.09
C LEU A 599 -22.42 6.99 -16.65
N TRP A 600 -23.37 7.70 -16.03
CA TRP A 600 -24.78 7.71 -16.41
C TRP A 600 -25.17 8.77 -17.45
N GLN A 601 -24.21 9.53 -18.00
CA GLN A 601 -24.39 10.23 -19.28
C GLN A 601 -24.25 9.26 -20.45
N ASP A 602 -23.37 8.27 -20.33
CA ASP A 602 -23.16 7.23 -21.35
C ASP A 602 -24.25 6.14 -21.35
N SER A 603 -24.54 5.54 -20.19
CA SER A 603 -25.48 4.42 -20.07
C SER A 603 -25.98 4.21 -18.65
N ARG A 604 -27.13 3.55 -18.50
CA ARG A 604 -27.70 3.10 -17.23
C ARG A 604 -28.13 1.63 -17.22
N GLY A 605 -27.84 0.89 -18.29
CA GLY A 605 -28.23 -0.52 -18.45
C GLY A 605 -29.66 -0.72 -18.96
N ARG A 606 -30.33 0.35 -19.42
CA ARG A 606 -31.74 0.31 -19.83
C ARG A 606 -31.99 -0.71 -20.93
N GLY A 607 -32.92 -1.63 -20.69
CA GLY A 607 -33.34 -2.67 -21.63
C GLY A 607 -32.51 -3.96 -21.57
N VAL A 608 -31.46 -4.01 -20.74
CA VAL A 608 -30.61 -5.18 -20.55
C VAL A 608 -31.15 -6.06 -19.42
N ARG A 609 -31.20 -7.38 -19.66
CA ARG A 609 -31.66 -8.40 -18.70
C ARG A 609 -30.44 -9.10 -18.08
N VAL A 610 -30.32 -9.03 -16.76
CA VAL A 610 -29.22 -9.65 -15.99
C VAL A 610 -29.78 -10.76 -15.10
N ALA A 611 -29.42 -12.00 -15.36
CA ALA A 611 -29.78 -13.12 -14.49
C ALA A 611 -28.85 -13.17 -13.28
N VAL A 612 -29.44 -13.29 -12.08
CA VAL A 612 -28.72 -13.44 -10.80
C VAL A 612 -28.97 -14.85 -10.29
N ILE A 613 -27.97 -15.72 -10.45
CA ILE A 613 -28.02 -17.12 -10.00
C ILE A 613 -27.38 -17.21 -8.62
N ASP A 614 -28.21 -17.31 -7.59
CA ASP A 614 -27.83 -17.00 -6.21
C ASP A 614 -28.80 -17.63 -5.17
N THR A 615 -28.91 -17.06 -3.96
CA THR A 615 -29.82 -17.50 -2.88
C THR A 615 -31.28 -17.05 -3.03
N GLY A 616 -31.57 -16.29 -4.10
CA GLY A 616 -32.85 -15.61 -4.35
C GLY A 616 -32.67 -14.08 -4.39
N VAL A 617 -33.70 -13.33 -4.77
CA VAL A 617 -33.67 -11.85 -4.76
C VAL A 617 -34.99 -11.27 -4.26
N ASP A 618 -34.97 -10.70 -3.05
CA ASP A 618 -36.15 -10.09 -2.44
C ASP A 618 -36.66 -8.88 -3.24
N ASP A 619 -37.89 -8.99 -3.77
CA ASP A 619 -38.58 -7.91 -4.46
C ASP A 619 -39.30 -6.95 -3.49
N ALA A 620 -39.42 -7.29 -2.20
CA ALA A 620 -40.01 -6.40 -1.20
C ALA A 620 -39.13 -5.16 -0.97
N ASN A 621 -37.80 -5.28 -1.11
CA ASN A 621 -36.86 -4.17 -0.95
C ASN A 621 -37.19 -3.01 -1.92
N PRO A 622 -37.48 -1.80 -1.40
CA PRO A 622 -37.91 -0.67 -2.24
C PRO A 622 -36.88 -0.16 -3.27
N GLN A 623 -35.62 -0.60 -3.24
CA GLN A 623 -34.63 -0.31 -4.28
C GLN A 623 -34.58 -1.39 -5.38
N LEU A 624 -35.09 -2.61 -5.13
CA LEU A 624 -35.04 -3.73 -6.08
C LEU A 624 -36.40 -4.07 -6.68
N ARG A 625 -37.52 -3.76 -6.02
CA ARG A 625 -38.87 -4.00 -6.54
C ARG A 625 -39.11 -3.58 -8.01
N PRO A 626 -38.69 -2.38 -8.47
CA PRO A 626 -38.84 -1.96 -9.87
C PRO A 626 -37.63 -2.37 -10.76
N ALA A 627 -36.87 -3.38 -10.33
CA ALA A 627 -35.75 -3.99 -11.05
C ALA A 627 -35.94 -5.48 -11.28
N VAL A 628 -36.58 -6.19 -10.34
CA VAL A 628 -36.81 -7.64 -10.43
C VAL A 628 -37.98 -7.97 -11.37
N ASP A 629 -37.73 -8.82 -12.35
CA ASP A 629 -38.74 -9.47 -13.19
C ASP A 629 -39.11 -10.83 -12.59
N THR A 630 -40.14 -10.85 -11.76
CA THR A 630 -40.64 -12.07 -11.12
C THR A 630 -41.31 -13.04 -12.09
N SER A 631 -41.72 -12.58 -13.29
CA SER A 631 -42.37 -13.43 -14.29
C SER A 631 -41.39 -14.37 -14.99
N ALA A 632 -40.13 -13.95 -15.13
CA ALA A 632 -39.01 -14.75 -15.62
C ALA A 632 -38.24 -15.49 -14.50
N GLY A 633 -38.62 -15.27 -13.24
CA GLY A 633 -37.90 -15.78 -12.07
C GLY A 633 -38.03 -17.29 -11.84
N ARG A 634 -37.11 -17.88 -11.06
CA ARG A 634 -37.16 -19.32 -10.74
C ARG A 634 -36.52 -19.74 -9.41
N ASP A 635 -37.23 -20.55 -8.64
CA ASP A 635 -36.67 -21.39 -7.56
C ASP A 635 -36.35 -22.80 -8.07
N LEU A 636 -35.09 -23.23 -7.88
CA LEU A 636 -34.55 -24.54 -8.26
C LEU A 636 -34.22 -25.45 -7.06
N LEU A 637 -34.45 -24.99 -5.83
CA LEU A 637 -34.32 -25.77 -4.60
C LEU A 637 -35.62 -26.52 -4.29
N THR A 638 -36.74 -25.80 -4.34
CA THR A 638 -38.10 -26.33 -4.19
C THR A 638 -38.70 -26.73 -5.53
N GLY A 639 -38.14 -26.20 -6.64
CA GLY A 639 -38.63 -26.37 -8.00
C GLY A 639 -39.90 -25.57 -8.33
N LYS A 640 -40.39 -24.75 -7.38
CA LYS A 640 -41.64 -23.99 -7.50
C LYS A 640 -41.47 -22.56 -6.98
N GLY A 641 -42.01 -21.59 -7.72
CA GLY A 641 -41.89 -20.17 -7.39
C GLY A 641 -40.84 -19.46 -8.23
N ASP A 642 -40.81 -18.14 -8.06
CA ASP A 642 -40.11 -17.16 -8.88
C ASP A 642 -38.69 -16.81 -8.38
N GLY A 643 -38.19 -17.50 -7.35
CA GLY A 643 -36.86 -17.21 -6.80
C GLY A 643 -36.74 -15.88 -6.04
N THR A 644 -37.85 -15.22 -5.70
CA THR A 644 -37.83 -13.98 -4.88
C THR A 644 -37.48 -14.23 -3.41
N ALA A 645 -37.71 -15.44 -2.91
CA ALA A 645 -37.48 -15.81 -1.51
C ALA A 645 -35.97 -15.92 -1.17
N ASP A 646 -35.38 -14.83 -0.67
CA ASP A 646 -33.97 -14.78 -0.22
C ASP A 646 -33.85 -14.78 1.31
N GLU A 647 -33.93 -15.96 1.91
CA GLU A 647 -33.80 -16.16 3.37
C GLU A 647 -32.36 -15.92 3.88
N VAL A 648 -31.37 -15.95 2.98
CA VAL A 648 -29.93 -15.74 3.27
C VAL A 648 -29.54 -14.27 3.14
N GLY A 649 -30.27 -13.51 2.33
CA GLY A 649 -29.99 -12.12 2.00
C GLY A 649 -28.72 -11.91 1.17
N HIS A 650 -28.21 -12.95 0.51
CA HIS A 650 -26.98 -12.86 -0.29
C HIS A 650 -27.28 -12.41 -1.72
N GLY A 651 -28.18 -13.09 -2.43
CA GLY A 651 -28.58 -12.69 -3.78
C GLY A 651 -29.25 -11.31 -3.85
N THR A 652 -29.92 -10.86 -2.78
CA THR A 652 -30.44 -9.49 -2.63
C THR A 652 -29.33 -8.44 -2.52
N LYS A 653 -28.15 -8.77 -1.95
CA LYS A 653 -26.96 -7.90 -2.00
C LYS A 653 -26.37 -7.88 -3.40
N VAL A 654 -26.30 -9.04 -4.06
CA VAL A 654 -25.73 -9.20 -5.41
C VAL A 654 -26.55 -8.44 -6.46
N ALA A 655 -27.86 -8.64 -6.51
CA ALA A 655 -28.78 -7.87 -7.36
C ALA A 655 -28.73 -6.36 -7.05
N GLY A 656 -28.51 -5.99 -5.77
CA GLY A 656 -28.34 -4.61 -5.34
C GLY A 656 -27.18 -3.89 -6.03
N ILE A 657 -26.01 -4.53 -6.07
CA ILE A 657 -24.78 -3.97 -6.67
C ILE A 657 -24.98 -3.75 -8.18
N ILE A 658 -25.72 -4.63 -8.85
CA ILE A 658 -26.06 -4.50 -10.27
C ILE A 658 -27.07 -3.35 -10.46
N ALA A 659 -28.24 -3.42 -9.82
CA ALA A 659 -29.44 -2.73 -10.33
C ALA A 659 -30.26 -1.92 -9.30
N ALA A 660 -29.85 -1.83 -8.02
CA ALA A 660 -30.61 -1.08 -7.01
C ALA A 660 -30.91 0.36 -7.45
N ARG A 661 -32.19 0.76 -7.46
CA ARG A 661 -32.61 2.09 -7.92
C ARG A 661 -32.21 3.21 -6.94
N PRO A 662 -31.99 4.45 -7.42
CA PRO A 662 -31.79 5.61 -6.55
C PRO A 662 -32.99 5.81 -5.61
N ARG A 663 -32.75 6.04 -4.32
CA ARG A 663 -33.82 6.26 -3.32
C ARG A 663 -33.43 7.32 -2.30
N LYS A 664 -34.37 8.23 -1.99
CA LYS A 664 -34.19 9.25 -0.94
C LYS A 664 -33.95 8.58 0.42
N GLY A 665 -32.91 9.02 1.14
CA GLY A 665 -32.54 8.48 2.45
C GLY A 665 -31.42 7.43 2.42
N THR A 666 -30.85 7.11 1.26
CA THR A 666 -29.61 6.33 1.14
C THR A 666 -28.71 6.93 0.05
N GLY A 667 -27.39 6.77 0.20
CA GLY A 667 -26.42 7.06 -0.86
C GLY A 667 -25.98 5.82 -1.66
N PHE A 668 -26.58 4.66 -1.41
CA PHE A 668 -26.37 3.42 -2.17
C PHE A 668 -27.30 3.32 -3.39
N VAL A 669 -26.76 2.78 -4.48
CA VAL A 669 -27.40 2.61 -5.78
C VAL A 669 -26.56 1.61 -6.60
N GLY A 670 -27.19 0.79 -7.44
CA GLY A 670 -26.50 -0.14 -8.33
C GLY A 670 -25.79 0.57 -9.49
N LEU A 671 -24.85 -0.11 -10.14
CA LEU A 671 -24.11 0.46 -11.28
C LEU A 671 -25.00 0.70 -12.51
N ALA A 672 -25.92 -0.24 -12.78
CA ALA A 672 -26.86 -0.25 -13.89
C ALA A 672 -28.32 -0.07 -13.40
N PRO A 673 -28.70 1.12 -12.89
CA PRO A 673 -29.99 1.36 -12.24
C PRO A 673 -31.19 1.40 -13.19
N GLU A 674 -31.04 1.09 -14.47
CA GLU A 674 -32.14 0.89 -15.43
C GLU A 674 -32.15 -0.52 -16.05
N ALA A 675 -31.25 -1.42 -15.64
CA ALA A 675 -31.27 -2.84 -16.01
C ALA A 675 -32.34 -3.63 -15.26
N THR A 676 -32.75 -4.77 -15.82
CA THR A 676 -33.73 -5.71 -15.23
C THR A 676 -33.00 -6.93 -14.65
N ILE A 677 -33.41 -7.38 -13.46
CA ILE A 677 -32.89 -8.57 -12.79
C ILE A 677 -33.84 -9.75 -13.02
N ILE A 678 -33.33 -10.87 -13.52
CA ILE A 678 -34.03 -12.16 -13.51
C ILE A 678 -33.56 -12.93 -12.25
N PRO A 679 -34.42 -13.15 -11.24
CA PRO A 679 -34.04 -13.80 -9.99
C PRO A 679 -34.03 -15.33 -10.14
N ILE A 680 -32.89 -15.99 -9.89
CA ILE A 680 -32.78 -17.44 -9.96
C ILE A 680 -32.19 -17.98 -8.65
N ARG A 681 -33.05 -18.53 -7.79
CA ARG A 681 -32.66 -19.17 -6.53
C ARG A 681 -32.15 -20.58 -6.81
N GLN A 682 -30.85 -20.77 -6.68
CA GLN A 682 -30.15 -22.04 -6.92
C GLN A 682 -29.41 -22.57 -5.68
N ASN A 683 -29.22 -21.75 -4.63
CA ASN A 683 -28.49 -22.12 -3.41
C ASN A 683 -29.17 -21.61 -2.12
N ASP A 684 -28.75 -22.13 -0.96
CA ASP A 684 -29.30 -21.82 0.37
C ASP A 684 -28.20 -21.65 1.45
N GLU A 685 -28.58 -21.40 2.70
CA GLU A 685 -27.68 -21.26 3.84
C GLU A 685 -26.96 -22.58 4.22
N LYS A 686 -27.35 -23.70 3.62
CA LYS A 686 -26.71 -25.02 3.77
C LYS A 686 -25.75 -25.33 2.62
N ASN A 687 -25.62 -24.43 1.65
CA ASN A 687 -24.88 -24.61 0.40
C ASN A 687 -25.35 -25.86 -0.38
N SER A 688 -26.68 -26.08 -0.47
CA SER A 688 -27.26 -27.29 -1.08
C SER A 688 -27.24 -27.32 -2.61
N GLY A 689 -26.90 -26.20 -3.26
CA GLY A 689 -26.75 -26.06 -4.70
C GLY A 689 -25.70 -27.00 -5.31
N LYS A 690 -25.92 -27.41 -6.57
CA LYS A 690 -25.10 -28.42 -7.26
C LYS A 690 -24.66 -27.94 -8.63
N ASP A 691 -23.57 -28.50 -9.14
CA ASP A 691 -23.09 -28.29 -10.52
C ASP A 691 -24.15 -28.63 -11.57
N THR A 692 -25.03 -29.60 -11.29
CA THR A 692 -26.20 -29.91 -12.13
C THR A 692 -27.33 -28.89 -12.04
N THR A 693 -27.69 -28.37 -10.87
CA THR A 693 -28.74 -27.34 -10.76
C THR A 693 -28.26 -25.97 -11.22
N MET A 694 -26.95 -25.69 -11.10
CA MET A 694 -26.30 -24.52 -11.71
C MET A 694 -26.36 -24.57 -13.25
N ALA A 695 -26.19 -25.74 -13.86
CA ALA A 695 -26.41 -25.91 -15.30
C ALA A 695 -27.86 -25.56 -15.70
N THR A 696 -28.85 -26.07 -14.96
CA THR A 696 -30.27 -25.73 -15.17
C THR A 696 -30.57 -24.24 -14.96
N ALA A 697 -29.91 -23.59 -14.01
CA ALA A 697 -30.05 -22.14 -13.79
C ALA A 697 -29.54 -21.32 -14.99
N ILE A 698 -28.40 -21.70 -15.58
CA ILE A 698 -27.89 -21.08 -16.80
C ILE A 698 -28.82 -21.36 -17.98
N ASP A 699 -29.32 -22.58 -18.15
CA ASP A 699 -30.29 -22.91 -19.21
C ASP A 699 -31.60 -22.13 -19.08
N HIS A 700 -32.09 -21.90 -17.86
CA HIS A 700 -33.25 -21.03 -17.59
C HIS A 700 -32.95 -19.57 -17.95
N ALA A 701 -31.79 -19.03 -17.54
CA ALA A 701 -31.37 -17.68 -17.90
C ALA A 701 -31.22 -17.46 -19.42
N ILE A 702 -30.78 -18.48 -20.18
CA ILE A 702 -30.75 -18.45 -21.65
C ILE A 702 -32.18 -18.40 -22.21
N ALA A 703 -33.10 -19.22 -21.68
CA ALA A 703 -34.49 -19.27 -22.14
C ALA A 703 -35.25 -17.96 -21.90
N GLU A 704 -35.01 -17.32 -20.75
CA GLU A 704 -35.59 -16.03 -20.37
C GLU A 704 -34.89 -14.81 -21.01
N GLY A 705 -33.95 -15.03 -21.93
CA GLY A 705 -33.29 -13.97 -22.70
C GLY A 705 -32.45 -13.03 -21.84
N ALA A 706 -31.63 -13.56 -20.93
CA ALA A 706 -30.62 -12.77 -20.23
C ALA A 706 -29.47 -12.38 -21.18
N ASP A 707 -29.08 -11.10 -21.19
CA ASP A 707 -27.86 -10.61 -21.87
C ASP A 707 -26.59 -10.88 -21.05
N VAL A 708 -26.74 -10.90 -19.72
CA VAL A 708 -25.66 -11.08 -18.74
C VAL A 708 -26.10 -12.08 -17.69
N ILE A 709 -25.23 -13.02 -17.33
CA ILE A 709 -25.47 -13.99 -16.24
C ILE A 709 -24.40 -13.75 -15.17
N ASN A 710 -24.83 -13.39 -13.96
CA ASN A 710 -23.97 -13.30 -12.79
C ASN A 710 -24.10 -14.57 -11.94
N ILE A 711 -22.96 -15.20 -11.65
CA ILE A 711 -22.85 -16.39 -10.80
C ILE A 711 -21.93 -16.09 -9.61
N SER A 712 -22.52 -15.91 -8.43
CA SER A 712 -21.81 -15.53 -7.19
C SER A 712 -21.29 -16.72 -6.38
N GLN A 713 -21.47 -17.93 -6.91
CA GLN A 713 -21.17 -19.21 -6.29
C GLN A 713 -20.08 -19.95 -7.06
N ASP A 714 -19.13 -20.54 -6.34
CA ASP A 714 -18.06 -21.35 -6.93
C ASP A 714 -17.98 -22.76 -6.34
N THR A 715 -17.18 -23.62 -6.99
CA THR A 715 -16.69 -24.88 -6.42
C THR A 715 -15.25 -25.16 -6.84
N THR A 716 -14.46 -25.70 -5.91
CA THR A 716 -13.08 -26.16 -6.13
C THR A 716 -13.01 -27.60 -6.65
N LYS A 717 -14.16 -28.27 -6.83
CA LYS A 717 -14.28 -29.57 -7.50
C LYS A 717 -13.88 -29.43 -8.97
N PRO A 718 -12.89 -30.17 -9.50
CA PRO A 718 -12.55 -30.10 -10.92
C PRO A 718 -13.70 -30.53 -11.82
N LEU A 719 -14.05 -29.69 -12.80
CA LEU A 719 -15.07 -29.97 -13.80
C LEU A 719 -14.50 -29.83 -15.21
N ALA A 720 -14.74 -30.81 -16.08
CA ALA A 720 -14.42 -30.72 -17.50
C ALA A 720 -15.43 -29.82 -18.23
N ALA A 721 -15.03 -29.23 -19.36
CA ALA A 721 -15.95 -28.50 -20.26
C ALA A 721 -17.12 -29.39 -20.75
N THR A 722 -16.91 -30.71 -20.81
CA THR A 722 -17.93 -31.72 -21.15
C THR A 722 -18.87 -32.09 -19.98
N SER A 723 -18.75 -31.44 -18.83
CA SER A 723 -19.71 -31.55 -17.71
C SER A 723 -21.08 -30.94 -18.08
N ALA A 724 -22.10 -31.17 -17.23
CA ALA A 724 -23.39 -30.48 -17.39
C ALA A 724 -23.22 -28.95 -17.35
N LEU A 725 -22.46 -28.45 -16.38
CA LEU A 725 -22.20 -27.03 -16.18
C LEU A 725 -21.37 -26.41 -17.32
N GLY A 726 -20.27 -27.05 -17.71
CA GLY A 726 -19.44 -26.56 -18.82
C GLY A 726 -20.21 -26.47 -20.15
N ARG A 727 -21.11 -27.43 -20.42
CA ARG A 727 -22.00 -27.36 -21.59
C ARG A 727 -23.08 -26.27 -21.49
N ALA A 728 -23.55 -25.93 -20.29
CA ALA A 728 -24.51 -24.84 -20.10
C ALA A 728 -23.83 -23.47 -20.30
N VAL A 729 -22.64 -23.28 -19.73
CA VAL A 729 -21.77 -22.12 -20.00
C VAL A 729 -21.51 -21.97 -21.50
N ALA A 730 -21.11 -23.05 -22.18
CA ALA A 730 -20.89 -23.03 -23.62
C ALA A 730 -22.14 -22.66 -24.43
N ARG A 731 -23.36 -23.01 -23.97
CA ARG A 731 -24.63 -22.57 -24.60
C ARG A 731 -24.89 -21.08 -24.39
N ALA A 732 -24.57 -20.52 -23.22
CA ALA A 732 -24.72 -19.09 -22.97
C ALA A 732 -23.76 -18.26 -23.85
N LEU A 733 -22.48 -18.66 -23.89
CA LEU A 733 -21.48 -18.00 -24.71
C LEU A 733 -21.80 -18.09 -26.21
N ALA A 734 -22.32 -19.23 -26.69
CA ALA A 734 -22.82 -19.40 -28.06
C ALA A 734 -24.15 -18.66 -28.36
N ARG A 735 -24.65 -17.86 -27.42
CA ARG A 735 -25.79 -16.93 -27.57
C ARG A 735 -25.40 -15.47 -27.35
N ASP A 736 -24.10 -15.16 -27.30
CA ASP A 736 -23.56 -13.83 -27.00
C ASP A 736 -23.98 -13.25 -25.65
N ILE A 737 -24.19 -14.15 -24.67
CA ILE A 737 -24.51 -13.81 -23.28
C ILE A 737 -23.21 -13.68 -22.48
N VAL A 738 -23.01 -12.56 -21.78
CA VAL A 738 -21.83 -12.33 -20.94
C VAL A 738 -21.98 -13.10 -19.63
N VAL A 739 -21.17 -14.15 -19.43
CA VAL A 739 -21.15 -14.91 -18.17
C VAL A 739 -20.06 -14.34 -17.26
N VAL A 740 -20.46 -13.82 -16.10
CA VAL A 740 -19.57 -13.26 -15.08
C VAL A 740 -19.65 -14.13 -13.82
N ALA A 741 -18.50 -14.54 -13.26
CA ALA A 741 -18.48 -15.44 -12.11
C ALA A 741 -17.45 -15.03 -11.06
N SER A 742 -17.77 -15.27 -9.78
CA SER A 742 -16.87 -15.01 -8.66
C SER A 742 -15.69 -15.98 -8.63
N ALA A 743 -14.46 -15.48 -8.45
CA ALA A 743 -13.25 -16.33 -8.40
C ALA A 743 -13.18 -17.25 -7.16
N GLY A 744 -13.91 -16.94 -6.08
CA GLY A 744 -14.02 -17.74 -4.87
C GLY A 744 -13.19 -17.20 -3.69
N ASN A 745 -13.53 -17.64 -2.47
CA ASN A 745 -13.07 -17.01 -1.21
C ASN A 745 -12.04 -17.84 -0.40
N ASP A 746 -11.55 -18.96 -0.96
CA ASP A 746 -10.59 -19.87 -0.31
C ASP A 746 -9.10 -19.43 -0.42
N GLY A 747 -8.82 -18.16 -0.75
CA GLY A 747 -7.46 -17.66 -1.00
C GLY A 747 -6.58 -17.46 0.24
N MET A 748 -7.14 -17.49 1.45
CA MET A 748 -6.41 -17.14 2.69
C MET A 748 -5.28 -18.11 3.06
N ASP A 749 -5.33 -19.38 2.64
CA ASP A 749 -4.26 -20.36 2.88
C ASP A 749 -3.12 -20.28 1.85
N GLY A 750 -3.19 -19.31 0.93
CA GLY A 750 -2.19 -19.09 -0.13
C GLY A 750 -2.19 -20.16 -1.23
N ARG A 751 -3.07 -21.16 -1.17
CA ARG A 751 -3.15 -22.19 -2.21
C ARG A 751 -4.05 -21.74 -3.35
N ARG A 752 -3.42 -21.55 -4.50
CA ARG A 752 -4.08 -21.36 -5.80
C ARG A 752 -4.95 -22.59 -6.10
N ARG A 753 -6.25 -22.40 -6.19
CA ARG A 753 -7.24 -23.41 -6.59
C ARG A 753 -7.98 -22.92 -7.82
N THR A 754 -8.15 -23.78 -8.82
CA THR A 754 -9.06 -23.54 -9.94
C THR A 754 -10.51 -23.70 -9.45
N THR A 755 -11.35 -22.70 -9.69
CA THR A 755 -12.76 -22.68 -9.24
C THR A 755 -13.71 -22.62 -10.43
N PHE A 756 -14.83 -23.34 -10.35
CA PHE A 756 -15.83 -23.42 -11.42
C PHE A 756 -17.17 -22.83 -10.93
N PRO A 757 -17.93 -22.11 -11.78
CA PRO A 757 -17.76 -21.97 -13.23
C PRO A 757 -16.72 -20.94 -13.69
N ALA A 758 -16.10 -20.17 -12.79
CA ALA A 758 -15.19 -19.08 -13.13
C ALA A 758 -14.05 -19.47 -14.07
N ALA A 759 -13.50 -20.68 -13.95
CA ALA A 759 -12.41 -21.18 -14.79
C ALA A 759 -12.84 -21.96 -16.05
N PHE A 760 -14.06 -21.77 -16.56
CA PHE A 760 -14.41 -22.20 -17.91
C PHE A 760 -14.06 -21.11 -18.93
N ASP A 761 -13.49 -21.52 -20.07
CA ASP A 761 -13.08 -20.60 -21.14
C ASP A 761 -14.25 -19.70 -21.59
N GLY A 762 -14.00 -18.39 -21.65
CA GLY A 762 -15.01 -17.37 -21.99
C GLY A 762 -15.85 -16.85 -20.83
N VAL A 763 -15.76 -17.42 -19.62
CA VAL A 763 -16.35 -16.83 -18.41
C VAL A 763 -15.43 -15.73 -17.88
N LEU A 764 -15.99 -14.55 -17.60
CA LEU A 764 -15.25 -13.48 -16.94
C LEU A 764 -15.18 -13.74 -15.43
N ALA A 765 -14.10 -14.38 -15.00
CA ALA A 765 -13.80 -14.60 -13.58
C ALA A 765 -13.38 -13.30 -12.88
N VAL A 766 -13.98 -13.02 -11.73
CA VAL A 766 -13.79 -11.78 -10.98
C VAL A 766 -13.21 -12.05 -9.59
N ALA A 767 -11.99 -11.57 -9.36
CA ALA A 767 -11.34 -11.50 -8.06
C ALA A 767 -11.84 -10.30 -7.24
N ALA A 768 -11.68 -10.37 -5.91
CA ALA A 768 -12.04 -9.29 -5.01
C ALA A 768 -10.85 -8.35 -4.78
N SER A 769 -11.08 -7.05 -4.90
CA SER A 769 -10.16 -5.99 -4.50
C SER A 769 -10.69 -5.19 -3.31
N ASP A 770 -9.76 -4.59 -2.57
CA ASP A 770 -10.07 -3.64 -1.50
C ASP A 770 -10.07 -2.18 -2.00
N ARG A 771 -10.13 -1.25 -1.04
CA ARG A 771 -10.12 0.21 -1.25
C ARG A 771 -8.85 0.71 -1.98
N ASN A 772 -7.74 -0.02 -1.86
CA ASN A 772 -6.41 0.33 -2.36
C ASN A 772 -6.11 -0.26 -3.76
N ASN A 773 -7.04 -1.01 -4.36
CA ASN A 773 -6.82 -1.93 -5.49
C ASN A 773 -5.96 -3.17 -5.17
N GLU A 774 -5.76 -3.49 -3.90
CA GLU A 774 -5.07 -4.72 -3.52
C GLU A 774 -6.02 -5.91 -3.65
N ARG A 775 -5.54 -7.07 -4.13
CA ARG A 775 -6.31 -8.31 -4.10
C ARG A 775 -6.62 -8.67 -2.64
N ALA A 776 -7.89 -8.73 -2.29
CA ALA A 776 -8.35 -9.13 -0.97
C ALA A 776 -7.77 -10.48 -0.56
N ALA A 777 -7.35 -10.62 0.71
CA ALA A 777 -6.59 -11.80 1.17
C ALA A 777 -7.33 -13.13 0.97
N PHE A 778 -8.67 -13.12 1.04
CA PHE A 778 -9.53 -14.27 0.78
C PHE A 778 -9.76 -14.56 -0.71
N SER A 779 -9.56 -13.61 -1.62
CA SER A 779 -9.82 -13.84 -3.04
C SER A 779 -8.94 -14.98 -3.56
N GLN A 780 -9.53 -15.95 -4.24
CA GLN A 780 -8.76 -16.98 -4.93
C GLN A 780 -7.90 -16.33 -6.03
N ALA A 781 -6.80 -16.99 -6.38
CA ALA A 781 -5.81 -16.53 -7.36
C ALA A 781 -5.42 -17.68 -8.30
N GLY A 782 -5.28 -17.37 -9.58
CA GLY A 782 -4.88 -18.31 -10.63
C GLY A 782 -5.02 -17.68 -12.02
N THR A 783 -4.48 -18.36 -13.03
CA THR A 783 -4.43 -17.90 -14.43
C THR A 783 -5.80 -17.65 -15.06
N PHE A 784 -6.88 -18.11 -14.43
CA PHE A 784 -8.26 -17.97 -14.90
C PHE A 784 -8.91 -16.64 -14.49
N VAL A 785 -8.33 -15.88 -13.54
CA VAL A 785 -8.88 -14.58 -13.11
C VAL A 785 -8.79 -13.58 -14.26
N GLY A 786 -9.93 -13.11 -14.77
CA GLY A 786 -9.95 -12.12 -15.87
C GLY A 786 -9.73 -10.69 -15.35
N VAL A 787 -10.41 -10.30 -14.28
CA VAL A 787 -10.27 -8.98 -13.64
C VAL A 787 -10.47 -9.07 -12.12
N ALA A 788 -10.19 -7.98 -11.41
CA ALA A 788 -10.68 -7.75 -10.06
C ALA A 788 -11.71 -6.62 -9.99
N ALA A 789 -12.56 -6.63 -8.97
CA ALA A 789 -13.49 -5.54 -8.66
C ALA A 789 -13.69 -5.41 -7.14
N PRO A 790 -14.25 -4.30 -6.64
CA PRO A 790 -14.53 -4.11 -5.21
C PRO A 790 -15.20 -5.32 -4.56
N GLY A 791 -14.60 -5.85 -3.49
CA GLY A 791 -15.11 -7.02 -2.75
C GLY A 791 -14.91 -6.99 -1.24
N VAL A 792 -14.42 -5.86 -0.69
CA VAL A 792 -14.20 -5.64 0.76
C VAL A 792 -15.05 -4.46 1.22
N ASP A 793 -15.68 -4.52 2.39
CA ASP A 793 -16.62 -3.52 2.93
C ASP A 793 -17.72 -3.10 1.93
N ILE A 794 -18.32 -4.06 1.22
CA ILE A 794 -19.31 -3.75 0.19
C ILE A 794 -20.69 -3.57 0.81
N ILE A 795 -21.16 -2.32 0.87
CA ILE A 795 -22.54 -1.99 1.23
C ILE A 795 -23.45 -2.36 0.06
N SER A 796 -24.48 -3.16 0.32
CA SER A 796 -25.57 -3.40 -0.65
C SER A 796 -26.91 -3.69 0.05
N THR A 797 -28.00 -3.74 -0.73
CA THR A 797 -29.37 -4.02 -0.29
C THR A 797 -29.52 -5.37 0.42
N VAL A 798 -30.49 -5.46 1.33
CA VAL A 798 -30.86 -6.71 2.02
C VAL A 798 -32.39 -6.91 2.02
N PRO A 799 -32.90 -8.13 2.28
CA PRO A 799 -34.34 -8.41 2.20
C PRO A 799 -35.22 -7.48 3.04
N GLY A 800 -36.43 -7.22 2.55
CA GLY A 800 -37.42 -6.33 3.12
C GLY A 800 -37.10 -4.85 2.92
N ASN A 801 -35.98 -4.35 3.45
CA ASN A 801 -35.59 -2.94 3.36
C ASN A 801 -34.16 -2.68 3.89
N GLY A 802 -33.47 -1.71 3.28
CA GLY A 802 -32.18 -1.20 3.76
C GLY A 802 -30.97 -1.92 3.18
N GLN A 803 -29.81 -1.67 3.80
CA GLN A 803 -28.49 -2.05 3.29
C GLN A 803 -27.58 -2.54 4.42
N CYS A 804 -26.65 -3.46 4.13
CA CYS A 804 -25.64 -3.96 5.07
C CYS A 804 -24.27 -4.10 4.38
N ALA A 805 -23.18 -4.16 5.17
CA ALA A 805 -21.83 -4.38 4.68
C ALA A 805 -21.49 -5.88 4.60
N ASP A 806 -20.77 -6.29 3.56
CA ASP A 806 -20.31 -7.68 3.39
C ASP A 806 -18.98 -7.80 2.60
N ASN A 807 -18.38 -8.99 2.56
CA ASN A 807 -17.07 -9.25 1.96
C ASN A 807 -17.06 -10.55 1.13
N GLY A 808 -16.52 -10.51 -0.08
CA GLY A 808 -16.39 -11.69 -0.95
C GLY A 808 -16.25 -11.39 -2.44
N THR A 809 -15.64 -12.31 -3.19
CA THR A 809 -15.63 -12.27 -4.67
C THR A 809 -17.04 -12.28 -5.26
N SER A 810 -17.99 -12.83 -4.50
CA SER A 810 -19.42 -12.88 -4.75
C SER A 810 -20.08 -11.50 -4.82
N PHE A 811 -19.46 -10.45 -4.27
CA PHE A 811 -19.88 -9.04 -4.42
C PHE A 811 -19.07 -8.28 -5.48
N SER A 812 -17.94 -8.84 -5.91
CA SER A 812 -17.12 -8.31 -7.00
C SER A 812 -17.67 -8.68 -8.38
N ALA A 813 -18.12 -9.93 -8.55
CA ALA A 813 -18.81 -10.40 -9.76
C ALA A 813 -20.00 -9.50 -10.16
N PRO A 814 -20.96 -9.16 -9.29
CA PRO A 814 -22.09 -8.29 -9.65
C PRO A 814 -21.69 -6.86 -9.98
N TYR A 815 -20.56 -6.36 -9.44
CA TYR A 815 -20.02 -5.06 -9.83
C TYR A 815 -19.60 -5.07 -11.32
N VAL A 816 -18.94 -6.15 -11.75
CA VAL A 816 -18.53 -6.35 -13.15
C VAL A 816 -19.73 -6.67 -14.05
N ALA A 817 -20.71 -7.46 -13.58
CA ALA A 817 -21.96 -7.69 -14.30
C ALA A 817 -22.75 -6.38 -14.51
N GLY A 818 -22.70 -5.46 -13.55
CA GLY A 818 -23.19 -4.08 -13.70
C GLY A 818 -22.48 -3.34 -14.84
N VAL A 819 -21.15 -3.38 -14.91
CA VAL A 819 -20.38 -2.77 -16.03
C VAL A 819 -20.70 -3.44 -17.37
N ALA A 820 -20.84 -4.77 -17.42
CA ALA A 820 -21.24 -5.50 -18.62
C ALA A 820 -22.64 -5.07 -19.10
N ALA A 821 -23.59 -4.89 -18.19
CA ALA A 821 -24.94 -4.41 -18.53
C ALA A 821 -24.95 -2.94 -18.99
N LEU A 822 -24.12 -2.09 -18.38
CA LEU A 822 -23.89 -0.71 -18.86
C LEU A 822 -23.33 -0.69 -20.30
N LEU A 823 -22.34 -1.55 -20.59
CA LEU A 823 -21.74 -1.70 -21.91
C LEU A 823 -22.72 -2.26 -22.94
N LYS A 824 -23.46 -3.34 -22.63
CA LYS A 824 -24.45 -3.93 -23.57
C LYS A 824 -25.57 -2.95 -23.92
N ALA A 825 -25.99 -2.11 -22.98
CA ALA A 825 -26.97 -1.04 -23.25
C ALA A 825 -26.41 0.12 -24.11
N LYS A 826 -25.08 0.36 -24.10
CA LYS A 826 -24.42 1.35 -24.96
C LYS A 826 -24.11 0.78 -26.35
N TYR A 827 -23.70 -0.49 -26.40
CA TYR A 827 -23.21 -1.21 -27.57
C TYR A 827 -23.99 -2.54 -27.76
N PRO A 828 -25.28 -2.50 -28.13
CA PRO A 828 -26.12 -3.70 -28.19
C PRO A 828 -25.64 -4.73 -29.22
N THR A 829 -24.94 -4.28 -30.27
CA THR A 829 -24.36 -5.11 -31.34
C THR A 829 -23.04 -5.79 -31.00
N TRP A 830 -22.38 -5.45 -29.89
CA TRP A 830 -21.13 -6.11 -29.50
C TRP A 830 -21.38 -7.52 -28.95
N THR A 831 -20.45 -8.42 -29.26
CA THR A 831 -20.45 -9.82 -28.78
C THR A 831 -20.09 -9.88 -27.29
N ALA A 832 -20.37 -11.02 -26.65
CA ALA A 832 -19.99 -11.23 -25.25
C ALA A 832 -18.47 -11.08 -25.04
N ALA A 833 -17.68 -11.66 -25.95
CA ALA A 833 -16.21 -11.58 -25.93
C ALA A 833 -15.71 -10.14 -26.05
N GLN A 834 -16.33 -9.32 -26.90
CA GLN A 834 -15.93 -7.92 -27.10
C GLN A 834 -16.25 -7.04 -25.88
N ILE A 835 -17.35 -7.32 -25.17
CA ILE A 835 -17.66 -6.66 -23.90
C ILE A 835 -16.65 -7.05 -22.81
N VAL A 836 -16.29 -8.34 -22.71
CA VAL A 836 -15.24 -8.81 -21.78
C VAL A 836 -13.90 -8.16 -22.09
N ALA A 837 -13.44 -8.21 -23.34
CA ALA A 837 -12.19 -7.59 -23.79
C ALA A 837 -12.14 -6.07 -23.53
N ARG A 838 -13.28 -5.38 -23.65
CA ARG A 838 -13.38 -3.95 -23.29
C ARG A 838 -13.18 -3.73 -21.79
N ILE A 839 -13.82 -4.54 -20.93
CA ILE A 839 -13.66 -4.46 -19.46
C ILE A 839 -12.21 -4.75 -19.06
N GLU A 840 -11.60 -5.79 -19.63
CA GLU A 840 -10.21 -6.18 -19.38
C GLU A 840 -9.21 -5.10 -19.83
N GLN A 841 -9.31 -4.61 -21.07
CA GLN A 841 -8.37 -3.62 -21.62
C GLN A 841 -8.42 -2.26 -20.89
N THR A 842 -9.57 -1.93 -20.28
CA THR A 842 -9.80 -0.64 -19.59
C THR A 842 -9.56 -0.70 -18.09
N ALA A 843 -9.28 -1.87 -17.51
CA ALA A 843 -9.00 -2.05 -16.10
C ALA A 843 -7.75 -1.28 -15.62
N VAL A 844 -7.72 -0.96 -14.32
CA VAL A 844 -6.59 -0.31 -13.63
C VAL A 844 -5.55 -1.37 -13.30
N ARG A 845 -4.47 -1.37 -14.09
CA ARG A 845 -3.39 -2.35 -14.06
C ARG A 845 -2.50 -2.28 -12.83
N SER A 846 -2.18 -3.45 -12.28
CA SER A 846 -1.04 -3.75 -11.40
C SER A 846 0.28 -3.80 -12.17
N ILE A 847 0.26 -4.44 -13.34
CA ILE A 847 1.38 -4.65 -14.27
C ILE A 847 0.92 -4.43 -15.71
N THR A 848 1.85 -4.28 -16.66
CA THR A 848 1.51 -4.07 -18.08
C THR A 848 0.75 -5.23 -18.73
N GLY A 849 0.90 -6.45 -18.23
CA GLY A 849 0.22 -7.66 -18.72
C GLY A 849 -1.00 -8.06 -17.88
N HIS A 850 -1.28 -9.36 -17.91
CA HIS A 850 -2.23 -10.06 -17.05
C HIS A 850 -1.48 -10.74 -15.88
N ASP A 851 -2.06 -10.79 -14.69
CA ASP A 851 -1.54 -11.53 -13.53
C ASP A 851 -2.56 -12.45 -12.84
N ASP A 852 -2.07 -13.45 -12.10
CA ASP A 852 -2.91 -14.45 -11.42
C ASP A 852 -3.80 -13.90 -10.28
N PHE A 853 -3.67 -12.63 -9.89
CA PHE A 853 -4.22 -12.08 -8.64
C PHE A 853 -5.35 -11.08 -8.88
N VAL A 854 -5.20 -10.21 -9.89
CA VAL A 854 -6.21 -9.23 -10.33
C VAL A 854 -6.49 -9.32 -11.83
N GLY A 855 -5.94 -10.31 -12.53
CA GLY A 855 -6.13 -10.50 -13.97
C GLY A 855 -5.53 -9.34 -14.77
N TRP A 856 -6.35 -8.73 -15.61
CA TRP A 856 -6.01 -7.51 -16.35
C TRP A 856 -6.01 -6.24 -15.49
N GLY A 857 -6.52 -6.28 -14.26
CA GLY A 857 -6.53 -5.17 -13.31
C GLY A 857 -7.86 -5.01 -12.58
N VAL A 858 -7.98 -3.94 -11.78
CA VAL A 858 -9.25 -3.59 -11.12
C VAL A 858 -10.15 -2.80 -12.07
N VAL A 859 -11.38 -3.25 -12.31
CA VAL A 859 -12.31 -2.65 -13.28
C VAL A 859 -12.59 -1.17 -12.98
N ASP A 860 -12.50 -0.33 -14.02
CA ASP A 860 -12.89 1.08 -14.03
C ASP A 860 -14.15 1.25 -14.91
N PRO A 861 -15.35 1.45 -14.32
CA PRO A 861 -16.58 1.64 -15.08
C PRO A 861 -16.54 2.85 -16.02
N VAL A 862 -15.85 3.94 -15.64
CA VAL A 862 -15.82 5.17 -16.44
C VAL A 862 -14.91 4.99 -17.64
N ARG A 863 -13.71 4.43 -17.45
CA ARG A 863 -12.79 4.11 -18.57
C ARG A 863 -13.35 2.99 -19.46
N ALA A 864 -14.10 2.04 -18.92
CA ALA A 864 -14.80 1.02 -19.70
C ALA A 864 -15.78 1.66 -20.70
N LEU A 865 -16.60 2.63 -20.27
CA LEU A 865 -17.61 3.26 -21.12
C LEU A 865 -17.09 4.43 -21.98
N ALA A 866 -15.94 5.03 -21.66
CA ALA A 866 -15.37 6.19 -22.36
C ALA A 866 -15.00 5.91 -23.83
N GLY A 867 -15.85 6.33 -24.76
CA GLY A 867 -15.75 6.13 -26.21
C GLY A 867 -17.04 6.57 -26.90
N ASP A 868 -17.06 6.63 -28.22
CA ASP A 868 -18.28 6.96 -28.98
C ASP A 868 -19.05 5.69 -29.34
N LYS A 869 -20.33 5.82 -29.75
CA LYS A 869 -21.17 4.65 -30.07
C LYS A 869 -20.65 3.83 -31.26
N ASP A 870 -19.83 4.45 -32.09
CA ASP A 870 -19.18 3.87 -33.26
C ASP A 870 -17.74 3.37 -32.95
N ASP A 871 -17.37 3.28 -31.67
CA ASP A 871 -16.12 2.62 -31.21
C ASP A 871 -15.99 1.22 -31.83
N VAL A 872 -14.84 0.94 -32.45
CA VAL A 872 -14.53 -0.39 -32.96
C VAL A 872 -14.22 -1.32 -31.78
N PRO A 873 -14.92 -2.45 -31.61
CA PRO A 873 -14.69 -3.37 -30.51
C PRO A 873 -13.32 -4.06 -30.60
N LEU A 874 -12.86 -4.57 -29.45
CA LEU A 874 -11.65 -5.39 -29.34
C LEU A 874 -12.04 -6.84 -29.15
N ASP A 875 -11.47 -7.77 -29.92
CA ASP A 875 -11.78 -9.20 -29.78
C ASP A 875 -11.07 -9.86 -28.58
N ALA A 876 -10.01 -9.24 -28.07
CA ALA A 876 -9.27 -9.65 -26.88
C ALA A 876 -8.45 -8.48 -26.31
N ALA A 877 -8.29 -8.43 -24.98
CA ALA A 877 -7.39 -7.49 -24.33
C ALA A 877 -5.92 -7.79 -24.63
N ARG A 878 -5.08 -6.75 -24.59
CA ARG A 878 -3.65 -6.78 -24.96
C ARG A 878 -2.83 -6.12 -23.86
N PRO A 879 -1.57 -6.56 -23.62
CA PRO A 879 -0.68 -5.88 -22.68
C PRO A 879 -0.47 -4.42 -23.06
N ASP A 880 -0.48 -3.53 -22.08
CA ASP A 880 -0.13 -2.12 -22.30
C ASP A 880 1.36 -2.02 -22.67
N ALA A 881 1.70 -1.04 -23.51
CA ALA A 881 3.09 -0.79 -23.88
C ALA A 881 3.94 -0.51 -22.62
N PRO A 882 5.15 -1.08 -22.49
CA PRO A 882 6.02 -0.77 -21.37
C PRO A 882 6.31 0.74 -21.36
N PRO A 883 6.27 1.41 -20.19
CA PRO A 883 6.46 2.85 -20.12
C PRO A 883 7.83 3.22 -20.72
N PRO A 884 7.91 4.33 -21.48
CA PRO A 884 9.19 4.78 -22.03
C PRO A 884 10.18 4.98 -20.87
N ARG A 885 11.44 4.56 -21.09
CA ARG A 885 12.49 4.69 -20.06
C ARG A 885 12.53 6.14 -19.58
N ALA A 886 12.20 6.34 -18.31
CA ALA A 886 12.25 7.66 -17.70
C ALA A 886 13.66 8.23 -17.87
N GLN A 887 13.76 9.40 -18.50
CA GLN A 887 15.02 10.13 -18.54
C GLN A 887 15.43 10.46 -17.11
N ALA A 888 16.73 10.33 -16.80
CA ALA A 888 17.23 10.64 -15.48
C ALA A 888 16.86 12.09 -15.14
N PRO A 889 16.23 12.37 -13.97
CA PRO A 889 15.88 13.73 -13.61
C PRO A 889 17.16 14.55 -13.44
N GLU A 890 17.30 15.61 -14.24
CA GLU A 890 18.42 16.53 -14.11
C GLU A 890 18.43 17.12 -12.69
N PRO A 891 19.57 17.07 -11.97
CA PRO A 891 19.62 17.44 -10.57
C PRO A 891 19.22 18.90 -10.39
N ALA A 892 18.16 19.14 -9.61
CA ALA A 892 17.63 20.47 -9.42
C ALA A 892 18.70 21.41 -8.81
N HIS A 893 19.16 22.38 -9.61
CA HIS A 893 20.07 23.42 -9.15
C HIS A 893 19.52 24.08 -7.88
N LEU A 894 20.29 24.01 -6.80
CA LEU A 894 19.98 24.67 -5.54
C LEU A 894 20.02 26.19 -5.77
N ALA A 895 18.85 26.82 -5.81
CA ALA A 895 18.75 28.27 -5.71
C ALA A 895 19.38 28.70 -4.38
N MET A 896 20.51 29.39 -4.45
CA MET A 896 21.16 29.96 -3.27
C MET A 896 20.22 30.95 -2.60
N SER A 897 20.21 30.96 -1.26
CA SER A 897 19.35 31.87 -0.49
C SER A 897 19.66 33.33 -0.80
N GLU A 898 18.61 34.16 -0.86
CA GLU A 898 18.60 35.64 -0.82
C GLU A 898 19.96 36.30 -0.59
N THR A 899 20.40 37.06 -1.59
CA THR A 899 21.64 37.84 -1.56
C THR A 899 21.61 38.94 -0.50
N SER A 900 22.80 39.41 -0.13
CA SER A 900 22.95 40.57 0.76
C SER A 900 22.33 41.86 0.19
N GLN A 901 22.16 41.95 -1.13
CA GLN A 901 21.54 43.10 -1.80
C GLN A 901 20.01 43.06 -1.66
N GLU A 902 19.35 41.97 -2.05
CA GLU A 902 17.89 41.79 -1.91
C GLU A 902 17.44 42.00 -0.45
N ARG A 903 18.24 41.49 0.51
CA ARG A 903 18.01 41.72 1.95
C ARG A 903 18.06 43.19 2.33
N SER A 904 19.00 43.94 1.76
CA SER A 904 19.19 45.37 2.03
C SER A 904 18.05 46.21 1.43
N GLU A 905 17.61 45.89 0.21
CA GLU A 905 16.46 46.54 -0.45
C GLU A 905 15.16 46.32 0.34
N ARG A 906 14.94 45.12 0.88
CA ARG A 906 13.79 44.87 1.78
C ARG A 906 13.88 45.67 3.08
N TYR A 907 15.06 45.80 3.69
CA TYR A 907 15.21 46.64 4.89
C TYR A 907 15.02 48.14 4.59
N ALA A 908 15.49 48.64 3.45
CA ALA A 908 15.23 50.00 3.01
C ALA A 908 13.73 50.25 2.80
N THR A 909 13.02 49.29 2.18
CA THR A 909 11.56 49.32 2.01
C THR A 909 10.83 49.41 3.35
N TYR A 910 11.24 48.63 4.35
CA TYR A 910 10.67 48.69 5.70
C TYR A 910 10.97 50.02 6.41
N ALA A 911 12.18 50.58 6.25
CA ALA A 911 12.54 51.87 6.83
C ALA A 911 11.69 53.02 6.24
N LEU A 912 11.50 53.04 4.92
CA LEU A 912 10.63 54.01 4.23
C LEU A 912 9.16 53.89 4.68
N ALA A 913 8.64 52.67 4.79
CA ALA A 913 7.28 52.43 5.28
C ALA A 913 7.09 52.92 6.73
N LEU A 914 8.07 52.66 7.62
CA LEU A 914 8.03 53.13 9.00
C LEU A 914 8.07 54.66 9.10
N ALA A 915 8.91 55.31 8.28
CA ALA A 915 9.01 56.77 8.22
C ALA A 915 7.70 57.41 7.74
N ALA A 916 7.05 56.86 6.71
CA ALA A 916 5.77 57.33 6.20
C ALA A 916 4.65 57.25 7.26
N VAL A 917 4.60 56.15 8.03
CA VAL A 917 3.67 56.01 9.17
C VAL A 917 3.96 57.06 10.25
N LEU A 918 5.23 57.30 10.57
CA LEU A 918 5.62 58.23 11.64
C LEU A 918 5.32 59.69 11.26
N VAL A 919 5.56 60.09 10.00
CA VAL A 919 5.12 61.39 9.46
C VAL A 919 3.59 61.52 9.49
N SER A 920 2.85 60.46 9.16
CA SER A 920 1.38 60.47 9.20
C SER A 920 0.84 60.67 10.63
N VAL A 921 1.48 60.07 11.64
CA VAL A 921 1.13 60.27 13.05
C VAL A 921 1.44 61.71 13.51
N VAL A 922 2.56 62.29 13.10
CA VAL A 922 2.90 63.70 13.41
C VAL A 922 1.93 64.67 12.74
N ALA A 923 1.57 64.47 11.48
CA ALA A 923 0.57 65.28 10.79
C ALA A 923 -0.85 65.15 11.40
N GLY A 924 -1.25 63.93 11.77
CA GLY A 924 -2.52 63.66 12.44
C GLY A 924 -2.61 64.30 13.83
N THR A 925 -1.55 64.21 14.63
CA THR A 925 -1.52 64.86 15.96
C THR A 925 -1.47 66.38 15.86
N ALA A 926 -0.71 66.94 14.92
CA ALA A 926 -0.67 68.39 14.68
C ALA A 926 -2.04 68.95 14.22
N THR A 927 -2.76 68.24 13.34
CA THR A 927 -4.10 68.67 12.90
C THR A 927 -5.14 68.55 14.01
N VAL A 928 -5.11 67.49 14.82
CA VAL A 928 -5.97 67.37 16.02
C VAL A 928 -5.68 68.49 17.02
N VAL A 929 -4.41 68.80 17.32
CA VAL A 929 -4.05 69.91 18.22
C VAL A 929 -4.51 71.27 17.68
N ARG A 930 -4.40 71.50 16.37
CA ARG A 930 -4.91 72.71 15.71
C ARG A 930 -6.42 72.84 15.87
N ASP A 931 -7.18 71.77 15.63
CA ASP A 931 -8.65 71.83 15.70
C ASP A 931 -9.15 71.93 17.16
N VAL A 932 -8.49 71.27 18.11
CA VAL A 932 -8.77 71.44 19.55
C VAL A 932 -8.50 72.88 20.01
N ARG A 933 -7.40 73.51 19.56
CA ARG A 933 -7.14 74.94 19.84
C ARG A 933 -8.23 75.83 19.22
N ARG A 934 -8.64 75.58 17.97
CA ARG A 934 -9.71 76.33 17.30
C ARG A 934 -11.06 76.21 18.02
N ARG A 935 -11.42 75.02 18.50
CA ARG A 935 -12.64 74.77 19.30
C ARG A 935 -12.59 75.38 20.70
N ARG A 936 -11.41 75.63 21.28
CA ARG A 936 -11.27 76.40 22.54
C ARG A 936 -11.49 77.89 22.31
N GLY A 937 -10.82 78.50 21.33
CA GLY A 937 -11.04 79.91 20.99
C GLY A 937 -12.49 80.23 20.63
N LEU A 938 -13.18 79.34 19.90
CA LEU A 938 -14.61 79.46 19.59
C LEU A 938 -15.55 79.28 20.79
N ARG A 939 -15.07 78.81 21.95
CA ARG A 939 -15.83 78.80 23.21
C ARG A 939 -15.57 80.06 24.05
N GLU A 940 -14.37 80.62 23.98
CA GLU A 940 -14.02 81.89 24.62
C GLU A 940 -14.69 83.10 23.92
N SER A 941 -14.96 83.00 22.62
CA SER A 941 -15.73 83.99 21.84
C SER A 941 -17.24 83.68 21.71
N ALA A 942 -17.76 82.73 22.50
CA ALA A 942 -19.19 82.44 22.63
C ALA A 942 -19.68 82.56 24.10
N GLY A 943 -18.92 83.29 24.92
CA GLY A 943 -19.14 83.52 26.35
C GLY A 943 -18.82 84.97 26.79
N ARG A 944 -18.92 85.91 25.85
CA ARG A 944 -18.86 87.37 26.03
C ARG A 944 -19.82 88.02 25.03
#